data_AF-A0A8K0J3Q5-F1
#
_entry.id   AF-A0A8K0J3Q5-F1
#
_cell.length_a   1.000
_cell.length_b   1.000
_cell.length_c   1.000
_cell.angle_alpha   90.00
_cell.angle_beta   90.00
_cell.angle_gamma   90.00
#
_symmetry.space_group_name_H-M   'P 1'
#
loop_
_entity.id
_entity.type
_entity.pdbx_description
1 polymer ?
#
loop_
_entity_poly.entity_id
_entity_poly.type
_entity_poly.pdbx_seq_one_letter_code
_entity_poly.pdbx_strand_id
1 'polypeptide(L)'
;MSATAKSGSLPAGQGDDVDNFVAKPAEHAPSSPSPSPPRRRRRRALPAWLNHFNPNDLKVTFRCWAAVWVAMLLIFISPSLHDIGQSTFFAAIVLFIVPPAGILMVYLLASLSLLVGMCLAWSWGLLAMKAAFAVRSDAEMLGLVQSLRQQAAAVANQTGQPPAAVSSKLVYDGFFLDARVVAIYYVMCCAFIYALARLRYANAKLILLQIFGTIVIDVFLVTGPILTQFNAKLAQILVKPAAIGAALGVASSVLIFPQSTSYVLLSQMEQLIRLLEAPLDSTRRLLSDGALPDDVKLRASKGAIIGISKAMGPALAFLPLDLSRGRWNTDDVKSLHGRVREAVLASLFLLDFHLARAPATAQIERLGAKLATKTVSSTTPEGAPPASNGVDLTFEVVDAMMSPEQSPLRPGLLGAVQATTAEVLQVNSRAIRLAAETVHIVNTSRWYQSASSKTRLQRLLPELREVQAQLRTARDTYVVDTNEAVIKVHADLFDEQGRLKDRGGSNPLTLNGLIVAMVLEERIANAAATTEELLGYMVQLLEIRTQQRIWLPTRLRYALSWLTSRDTAAPVPGASTDAAVDPDEVKAQMQTQMEDAHHRLRMVSKGNKGVRAPKKRGILTRAVVGTYRWLFNSGGVYALRMVVVTIALGIPASLTPTAGFVYRQKGIWALIMAQTCLLMYMADFTFSLVTRGLGTVIGGVLGMVAWYAGSGSGAGNPYGMAATTAVISAMLMWWRLYLPPALAQASIMTASTFVLIVGYSWDQYHIAQYGLPGVGYEAFWKRLVLVLIGFAAAFIVQIFPKPPSATRYVCKSLANNVRSLSDHYALLISQWSHHCRDQQQQQQQQQKKKNAGAAVAAEQITFKVAEDLEGLTGAISLLKVEISTTPFDQAILLSTRNKCETMNQTLGKLLVLSANLPHDLQKRLGQNAGLVEPRSVSSVMSVLSIVEYSLRTGTPLPERLPVPLVETCFLEWYQHHERAELTVELVRSQAYRQYCVAVSAYLSFLATVDDVVEDLKATLGETHVVHQWEDEEV
;
A
#
# COMPACT_ATOMS: atom_id res chain seq x y z
N MET A 1 -4.16 -25.03 -63.47
CA MET A 1 -2.90 -25.47 -64.10
C MET A 1 -2.06 -26.16 -63.03
N SER A 2 -1.88 -27.49 -63.21
CA SER A 2 -0.86 -28.44 -62.68
C SER A 2 -0.34 -28.24 -61.23
N ALA A 3 -0.59 -29.07 -60.21
CA ALA A 3 -0.56 -30.53 -59.99
C ALA A 3 0.73 -31.04 -59.28
N THR A 4 0.50 -31.79 -58.17
CA THR A 4 1.20 -33.02 -57.68
C THR A 4 2.66 -32.93 -57.17
N ALA A 5 3.23 -33.83 -56.35
CA ALA A 5 2.84 -34.79 -55.29
C ALA A 5 4.09 -35.67 -54.95
N LYS A 6 4.18 -36.20 -53.72
CA LYS A 6 4.81 -37.50 -53.29
C LYS A 6 6.36 -37.66 -53.24
N SER A 7 6.91 -38.03 -52.06
CA SER A 7 7.37 -39.38 -51.56
C SER A 7 8.70 -39.84 -52.16
N GLY A 8 9.69 -40.48 -51.52
CA GLY A 8 9.92 -41.14 -50.22
C GLY A 8 11.26 -41.93 -50.32
N SER A 9 11.53 -42.77 -49.30
CA SER A 9 12.50 -43.90 -49.21
C SER A 9 13.98 -43.73 -48.81
N LEU A 10 14.36 -44.57 -47.82
CA LEU A 10 15.69 -45.05 -47.36
C LEU A 10 16.33 -46.04 -48.36
N PRO A 11 17.64 -46.42 -48.26
CA PRO A 11 18.19 -47.54 -47.42
C PRO A 11 19.56 -47.19 -46.77
N ALA A 12 20.13 -47.80 -45.70
CA ALA A 12 20.51 -49.17 -45.28
C ALA A 12 21.88 -49.72 -45.80
N GLY A 13 22.74 -50.24 -44.89
CA GLY A 13 23.98 -51.04 -45.12
C GLY A 13 25.22 -50.48 -44.37
N GLN A 14 25.76 -51.00 -43.26
CA GLN A 14 26.30 -52.34 -42.88
C GLN A 14 27.81 -52.50 -43.22
N GLY A 15 28.64 -52.87 -42.23
CA GLY A 15 30.02 -53.36 -42.44
C GLY A 15 31.01 -53.06 -41.31
N ASP A 16 31.26 -54.07 -40.47
CA ASP A 16 32.30 -54.17 -39.43
C ASP A 16 33.72 -54.17 -40.00
N ASP A 17 34.73 -53.79 -39.20
CA ASP A 17 35.98 -54.55 -39.09
C ASP A 17 36.87 -54.13 -37.89
N VAL A 18 37.59 -55.13 -37.39
CA VAL A 18 38.28 -55.30 -36.12
C VAL A 18 39.79 -55.07 -36.30
N ASP A 19 40.49 -54.43 -35.35
CA ASP A 19 41.76 -54.93 -34.72
C ASP A 19 42.59 -53.86 -33.94
N ASN A 20 42.70 -54.10 -32.63
CA ASN A 20 43.90 -54.15 -31.77
C ASN A 20 45.23 -53.47 -32.19
N PHE A 21 45.77 -52.54 -31.36
CA PHE A 21 47.00 -52.66 -30.53
C PHE A 21 47.56 -51.28 -30.03
N VAL A 22 47.61 -51.14 -28.69
CA VAL A 22 48.68 -50.58 -27.82
C VAL A 22 49.43 -49.26 -28.15
N ALA A 23 49.11 -48.24 -27.33
CA ALA A 23 49.94 -47.29 -26.55
C ALA A 23 51.20 -46.57 -27.13
N LYS A 24 51.13 -45.23 -27.19
CA LYS A 24 51.92 -44.27 -26.35
C LYS A 24 51.51 -42.79 -26.61
N PRO A 25 51.82 -41.84 -25.70
CA PRO A 25 51.10 -40.57 -25.54
C PRO A 25 51.71 -39.43 -26.36
N ALA A 26 50.88 -38.50 -26.86
CA ALA A 26 51.33 -37.20 -27.33
C ALA A 26 50.21 -36.15 -27.28
N GLU A 27 50.51 -35.06 -26.57
CA GLU A 27 50.09 -33.67 -26.77
C GLU A 27 48.58 -33.33 -26.82
N HIS A 28 48.12 -32.67 -25.76
CA HIS A 28 46.89 -31.89 -25.74
C HIS A 28 46.96 -30.70 -26.70
N ALA A 29 46.33 -30.85 -27.87
CA ALA A 29 45.84 -29.73 -28.66
C ALA A 29 44.63 -29.06 -27.96
N PRO A 30 44.46 -27.73 -28.10
CA PRO A 30 43.44 -26.98 -27.36
C PRO A 30 42.03 -27.34 -27.83
N SER A 31 41.15 -27.64 -26.88
CA SER A 31 39.73 -27.91 -27.13
C SER A 31 39.03 -26.65 -27.66
N SER A 32 38.35 -26.84 -28.78
CA SER A 32 37.41 -25.87 -29.36
C SER A 32 36.33 -25.47 -28.34
N PRO A 33 35.94 -24.18 -28.25
CA PRO A 33 34.92 -23.72 -27.32
C PRO A 33 33.56 -24.31 -27.68
N SER A 34 32.86 -24.85 -26.68
CA SER A 34 31.49 -25.34 -26.78
C SER A 34 30.53 -24.23 -27.23
N PRO A 35 29.50 -24.55 -28.04
CA PRO A 35 28.57 -23.54 -28.53
C PRO A 35 27.75 -22.98 -27.36
N SER A 36 27.88 -21.66 -27.15
CA SER A 36 27.10 -20.91 -26.17
C SER A 36 25.60 -21.15 -26.35
N PRO A 37 24.81 -21.30 -25.28
CA PRO A 37 23.36 -21.49 -25.38
C PRO A 37 22.71 -20.28 -26.06
N PRO A 38 21.63 -20.48 -26.84
CA PRO A 38 21.00 -19.41 -27.59
C PRO A 38 20.50 -18.34 -26.62
N ARG A 39 21.01 -17.11 -26.79
CA ARG A 39 20.52 -15.90 -26.11
C ARG A 39 19.00 -15.81 -26.33
N ARG A 40 18.21 -16.15 -25.29
CA ARG A 40 16.77 -15.88 -25.26
C ARG A 40 16.58 -14.38 -25.52
N ARG A 41 15.98 -14.03 -26.67
CA ARG A 41 15.55 -12.66 -26.98
C ARG A 41 14.74 -12.14 -25.79
N ARG A 42 15.26 -11.13 -25.08
CA ARG A 42 14.50 -10.35 -24.10
C ARG A 42 13.27 -9.79 -24.83
N ARG A 43 12.09 -10.42 -24.63
CA ARG A 43 10.82 -9.78 -25.02
C ARG A 43 10.76 -8.47 -24.25
N ARG A 44 10.71 -7.34 -24.96
CA ARG A 44 10.50 -6.02 -24.34
C ARG A 44 9.18 -6.09 -23.59
N ALA A 45 9.25 -6.12 -22.26
CA ALA A 45 8.04 -6.09 -21.44
C ALA A 45 7.33 -4.76 -21.71
N LEU A 46 6.05 -4.82 -22.08
CA LEU A 46 5.23 -3.63 -22.19
C LEU A 46 5.15 -2.95 -20.82
N PRO A 47 5.08 -1.60 -20.76
CA PRO A 47 4.78 -0.89 -19.53
C PRO A 47 3.56 -1.51 -18.81
N ALA A 48 3.58 -1.57 -17.47
CA ALA A 48 2.57 -2.29 -16.70
C ALA A 48 1.12 -1.91 -17.05
N TRP A 49 0.84 -0.64 -17.35
CA TRP A 49 -0.49 -0.13 -17.73
C TRP A 49 -0.99 -0.62 -19.12
N LEU A 50 -0.08 -1.12 -19.98
CA LEU A 50 -0.41 -1.76 -21.27
C LEU A 50 -0.53 -3.28 -21.15
N ASN A 51 -0.23 -3.87 -19.99
CA ASN A 51 -0.30 -5.32 -19.78
C ASN A 51 -1.70 -5.82 -19.36
N HIS A 52 -2.73 -4.99 -19.58
CA HIS A 52 -4.12 -5.23 -19.15
C HIS A 52 -5.05 -5.66 -20.29
N PHE A 53 -4.52 -6.09 -21.44
CA PHE A 53 -5.33 -6.66 -22.54
C PHE A 53 -5.83 -8.09 -22.25
N ASN A 54 -6.36 -8.30 -21.05
CA ASN A 54 -6.97 -9.54 -20.61
C ASN A 54 -8.50 -9.47 -20.78
N PRO A 55 -9.18 -10.59 -21.05
CA PRO A 55 -10.64 -10.59 -21.25
C PRO A 55 -11.41 -10.10 -20.03
N ASN A 56 -10.88 -10.25 -18.81
CA ASN A 56 -11.51 -9.76 -17.59
C ASN A 56 -11.40 -8.24 -17.45
N ASP A 57 -10.21 -7.70 -17.74
CA ASP A 57 -9.93 -6.26 -17.69
C ASP A 57 -10.72 -5.51 -18.77
N LEU A 58 -10.80 -6.08 -19.98
CA LEU A 58 -11.61 -5.53 -21.06
C LEU A 58 -13.11 -5.48 -20.72
N LYS A 59 -13.65 -6.50 -20.02
CA LYS A 59 -15.05 -6.48 -19.53
C LYS A 59 -15.30 -5.34 -18.55
N VAL A 60 -14.37 -5.11 -17.61
CA VAL A 60 -14.46 -4.02 -16.64
C VAL A 60 -14.37 -2.67 -17.34
N THR A 61 -13.42 -2.52 -18.27
CA THR A 61 -13.26 -1.30 -19.08
C THR A 61 -14.53 -1.00 -19.86
N PHE A 62 -15.08 -2.00 -20.56
CA PHE A 62 -16.30 -1.84 -21.35
C PHE A 62 -17.48 -1.41 -20.47
N ARG A 63 -17.65 -2.01 -19.29
CA ARG A 63 -18.68 -1.63 -18.32
C ARG A 63 -18.59 -0.17 -17.91
N CYS A 64 -17.39 0.31 -17.55
CA CYS A 64 -17.18 1.69 -17.14
C CYS A 64 -17.31 2.67 -18.30
N TRP A 65 -16.78 2.31 -19.46
CA TRP A 65 -16.87 3.11 -20.69
C TRP A 65 -18.32 3.30 -21.14
N ALA A 66 -19.11 2.22 -21.16
CA ALA A 66 -20.51 2.28 -21.57
C ALA A 66 -21.32 3.25 -20.68
N ALA A 67 -21.09 3.25 -19.37
CA ALA A 67 -21.75 4.17 -18.45
C ALA A 67 -21.41 5.64 -18.76
N VAL A 68 -20.13 5.95 -18.98
CA VAL A 68 -19.66 7.30 -19.32
C VAL A 68 -20.18 7.73 -20.68
N TRP A 69 -20.14 6.84 -21.67
CA TRP A 69 -20.61 7.15 -23.01
C TRP A 69 -22.10 7.48 -23.03
N VAL A 70 -22.94 6.69 -22.33
CA VAL A 70 -24.36 7.00 -22.15
C VAL A 70 -24.56 8.35 -21.45
N ALA A 71 -23.76 8.67 -20.43
CA ALA A 71 -23.82 9.98 -19.78
C ALA A 71 -23.45 11.14 -20.74
N MET A 72 -22.50 10.93 -21.65
CA MET A 72 -22.16 11.93 -22.69
C MET A 72 -23.29 12.08 -23.72
N LEU A 73 -23.98 11.01 -24.09
CA LEU A 73 -25.12 11.07 -25.02
C LEU A 73 -26.25 11.96 -24.48
N LEU A 74 -26.48 11.99 -23.16
CA LEU A 74 -27.48 12.86 -22.55
C LEU A 74 -27.21 14.36 -22.75
N ILE A 75 -25.96 14.75 -23.04
CA ILE A 75 -25.60 16.14 -23.37
C ILE A 75 -26.10 16.49 -24.78
N PHE A 76 -25.96 15.56 -25.73
CA PHE A 76 -26.26 15.81 -27.15
C PHE A 76 -27.74 15.67 -27.50
N ILE A 77 -28.53 15.03 -26.63
CA ILE A 77 -29.98 14.88 -26.79
C ILE A 77 -30.67 16.13 -26.23
N SER A 78 -31.17 17.01 -27.10
CA SER A 78 -31.74 18.30 -26.69
C SER A 78 -32.85 18.21 -25.63
N PRO A 79 -33.82 17.29 -25.70
CA PRO A 79 -34.83 17.13 -24.64
C PRO A 79 -34.20 16.79 -23.27
N SER A 80 -33.20 15.92 -23.26
CA SER A 80 -32.48 15.55 -22.03
C SER A 80 -31.67 16.72 -21.48
N LEU A 81 -30.98 17.46 -22.35
CA LEU A 81 -30.18 18.63 -21.98
C LEU A 81 -31.04 19.73 -21.33
N HIS A 82 -32.23 20.00 -21.88
CA HIS A 82 -33.14 21.03 -21.35
C HIS A 82 -33.81 20.61 -20.03
N ASP A 83 -34.15 19.33 -19.86
CA ASP A 83 -34.72 18.85 -18.60
C ASP A 83 -33.67 18.76 -17.48
N ILE A 84 -32.47 18.25 -17.78
CA ILE A 84 -31.39 18.10 -16.79
C ILE A 84 -30.79 19.46 -16.44
N GLY A 85 -30.58 20.33 -17.42
CA GLY A 85 -30.14 21.72 -17.26
C GLY A 85 -28.67 21.99 -17.58
N GLN A 86 -28.21 23.18 -17.20
CA GLN A 86 -26.93 23.82 -17.58
C GLN A 86 -25.63 23.07 -17.19
N SER A 87 -25.70 21.99 -16.41
CA SER A 87 -24.52 21.20 -16.02
C SER A 87 -24.69 19.71 -16.31
N THR A 88 -25.38 19.35 -17.40
CA THR A 88 -25.64 17.95 -17.77
C THR A 88 -24.34 17.14 -17.90
N PHE A 89 -23.26 17.76 -18.38
CA PHE A 89 -21.92 17.15 -18.47
C PHE A 89 -21.35 16.68 -17.12
N PHE A 90 -21.86 17.19 -15.99
CA PHE A 90 -21.41 16.79 -14.66
C PHE A 90 -21.69 15.30 -14.36
N ALA A 91 -22.71 14.70 -15.01
CA ALA A 91 -23.00 13.27 -14.88
C ALA A 91 -21.80 12.39 -15.32
N ALA A 92 -21.14 12.76 -16.42
CA ALA A 92 -19.94 12.06 -16.90
C ALA A 92 -18.74 12.30 -15.98
N ILE A 93 -18.59 13.51 -15.41
CA ILE A 93 -17.52 13.82 -14.45
C ILE A 93 -17.64 12.93 -13.21
N VAL A 94 -18.85 12.75 -12.67
CA VAL A 94 -19.08 11.87 -11.51
C VAL A 94 -18.66 10.43 -11.79
N LEU A 95 -18.97 9.91 -13.00
CA LEU A 95 -18.57 8.55 -13.41
C LEU A 95 -17.06 8.39 -13.63
N PHE A 96 -16.34 9.45 -14.02
CA PHE A 96 -14.86 9.41 -14.07
C PHE A 96 -14.23 9.48 -12.67
N ILE A 97 -14.84 10.22 -11.73
CA ILE A 97 -14.38 10.29 -10.34
C ILE A 97 -14.60 8.94 -9.66
N VAL A 98 -15.83 8.41 -9.74
CA VAL A 98 -16.24 7.13 -9.17
C VAL A 98 -16.66 6.19 -10.32
N PRO A 99 -15.71 5.46 -10.94
CA PRO A 99 -16.06 4.51 -11.99
C PRO A 99 -16.72 3.26 -11.39
N PRO A 100 -17.70 2.65 -12.08
CA PRO A 100 -18.29 1.37 -11.70
C PRO A 100 -17.34 0.21 -12.02
N ALA A 101 -16.12 0.24 -11.48
CA ALA A 101 -15.03 -0.69 -11.83
C ALA A 101 -14.94 -1.90 -10.89
N GLY A 102 -15.45 -1.77 -9.66
CA GLY A 102 -15.31 -2.78 -8.61
C GLY A 102 -16.62 -3.43 -8.16
N ILE A 103 -16.68 -3.66 -6.86
CA ILE A 103 -17.81 -4.28 -6.16
C ILE A 103 -19.00 -3.32 -6.13
N LEU A 104 -20.21 -3.82 -6.43
CA LEU A 104 -21.44 -3.01 -6.44
C LEU A 104 -21.66 -2.25 -5.13
N MET A 105 -21.49 -2.89 -3.98
CA MET A 105 -21.69 -2.27 -2.66
C MET A 105 -20.69 -1.14 -2.39
N VAL A 106 -19.45 -1.28 -2.87
CA VAL A 106 -18.44 -0.21 -2.78
C VAL A 106 -18.84 0.99 -3.61
N TYR A 107 -19.31 0.75 -4.83
CA TYR A 107 -19.81 1.81 -5.71
C TYR A 107 -21.05 2.49 -5.12
N LEU A 108 -22.00 1.73 -4.59
CA LEU A 108 -23.20 2.26 -3.93
C LEU A 108 -22.86 3.11 -2.72
N LEU A 109 -21.95 2.66 -1.87
CA LEU A 109 -21.50 3.42 -0.71
C LEU A 109 -20.80 4.73 -1.12
N ALA A 110 -19.91 4.68 -2.12
CA ALA A 110 -19.25 5.87 -2.65
C ALA A 110 -20.26 6.86 -3.25
N SER A 111 -21.21 6.36 -4.03
CA SER A 111 -22.30 7.14 -4.64
C SER A 111 -23.27 7.71 -3.60
N LEU A 112 -23.59 6.97 -2.55
CA LEU A 112 -24.41 7.47 -1.45
C LEU A 112 -23.64 8.54 -0.67
N SER A 113 -22.36 8.33 -0.40
CA SER A 113 -21.51 9.29 0.31
C SER A 113 -21.44 10.63 -0.42
N LEU A 114 -21.22 10.64 -1.74
CA LEU A 114 -21.19 11.89 -2.50
C LEU A 114 -22.57 12.57 -2.53
N LEU A 115 -23.66 11.81 -2.73
CA LEU A 115 -25.02 12.37 -2.77
C LEU A 115 -25.45 12.94 -1.41
N VAL A 116 -25.12 12.27 -0.30
CA VAL A 116 -25.35 12.79 1.05
C VAL A 116 -24.57 14.08 1.26
N GLY A 117 -23.34 14.18 0.75
CA GLY A 117 -22.52 15.39 0.86
C GLY A 117 -23.16 16.57 0.13
N MET A 118 -23.65 16.32 -1.08
CA MET A 118 -24.38 17.31 -1.87
C MET A 118 -25.71 17.72 -1.20
N CYS A 119 -26.47 16.77 -0.66
CA CYS A 119 -27.74 17.07 0.02
C CYS A 119 -27.54 17.83 1.34
N LEU A 120 -26.48 17.54 2.11
CA LEU A 120 -26.11 18.29 3.31
C LEU A 120 -25.69 19.72 2.95
N ALA A 121 -24.92 19.90 1.87
CA ALA A 121 -24.56 21.22 1.39
C ALA A 121 -25.77 21.99 0.85
N TRP A 122 -26.71 21.29 0.21
CA TRP A 122 -27.98 21.88 -0.23
C TRP A 122 -28.80 22.37 0.96
N SER A 123 -29.02 21.53 1.98
CA SER A 123 -29.79 21.93 3.17
C SER A 123 -29.14 23.08 3.93
N TRP A 124 -27.82 23.03 4.12
CA TRP A 124 -27.06 24.11 4.77
C TRP A 124 -27.04 25.40 3.94
N GLY A 125 -26.91 25.28 2.61
CA GLY A 125 -26.97 26.41 1.69
C GLY A 125 -28.33 27.11 1.70
N LEU A 126 -29.44 26.35 1.80
CA LEU A 126 -30.78 26.92 1.97
C LEU A 126 -30.95 27.61 3.33
N LEU A 127 -30.35 27.06 4.39
CA LEU A 127 -30.34 27.71 5.70
C LEU A 127 -29.56 29.04 5.64
N ALA A 128 -28.39 29.04 5.01
CA ALA A 128 -27.60 30.26 4.79
C ALA A 128 -28.38 31.30 3.97
N MET A 129 -29.07 30.86 2.92
CA MET A 129 -29.91 31.72 2.08
C MET A 129 -31.07 32.34 2.88
N LYS A 130 -31.77 31.56 3.70
CA LYS A 130 -32.83 32.08 4.58
C LYS A 130 -32.30 33.07 5.62
N ALA A 131 -31.18 32.76 6.26
CA ALA A 131 -30.53 33.66 7.22
C ALA A 131 -30.12 34.99 6.55
N ALA A 132 -29.62 34.92 5.32
CA ALA A 132 -29.21 36.10 4.57
C ALA A 132 -30.41 36.98 4.15
N PHE A 133 -31.53 36.37 3.75
CA PHE A 133 -32.75 37.14 3.44
C PHE A 133 -33.42 37.75 4.67
N ALA A 134 -33.32 37.12 5.84
CA ALA A 134 -33.87 37.70 7.08
C ALA A 134 -33.23 39.05 7.45
N VAL A 135 -32.05 39.36 6.92
CA VAL A 135 -31.34 40.62 7.18
C VAL A 135 -31.67 41.72 6.17
N ARG A 136 -32.24 41.37 5.02
CA ARG A 136 -32.63 42.34 3.97
C ARG A 136 -34.09 42.74 4.17
N SER A 137 -34.40 44.03 4.21
CA SER A 137 -35.79 44.49 4.32
C SER A 137 -36.52 44.35 2.97
N ASP A 138 -37.78 43.91 3.00
CA ASP A 138 -38.58 43.70 1.79
C ASP A 138 -38.81 45.01 1.02
N ALA A 139 -38.92 46.13 1.73
CA ALA A 139 -39.09 47.46 1.16
C ALA A 139 -37.85 47.93 0.36
N GLU A 140 -36.64 47.73 0.91
CA GLU A 140 -35.38 48.04 0.20
C GLU A 140 -35.24 47.19 -1.07
N MET A 141 -35.61 45.90 -1.00
CA MET A 141 -35.52 45.00 -2.14
C MET A 141 -36.47 45.40 -3.28
N LEU A 142 -37.72 45.74 -2.95
CA LEU A 142 -38.68 46.23 -3.95
C LEU A 142 -38.20 47.52 -4.63
N GLY A 143 -37.62 48.45 -3.86
CA GLY A 143 -37.00 49.67 -4.40
C GLY A 143 -35.84 49.36 -5.36
N LEU A 144 -34.94 48.44 -4.98
CA LEU A 144 -33.82 48.02 -5.83
C LEU A 144 -34.28 47.29 -7.11
N VAL A 145 -35.35 46.50 -7.06
CA VAL A 145 -35.90 45.86 -8.26
C VAL A 145 -36.52 46.89 -9.20
N GLN A 146 -37.17 47.92 -8.67
CA GLN A 146 -37.71 49.03 -9.47
C GLN A 146 -36.60 49.86 -10.13
N SER A 147 -35.54 50.19 -9.38
CA SER A 147 -34.40 50.94 -9.93
C SER A 147 -33.65 50.15 -11.01
N LEU A 148 -33.51 48.83 -10.83
CA LEU A 148 -32.95 47.96 -11.86
C LEU A 148 -33.78 47.95 -13.14
N ARG A 149 -35.11 47.92 -13.05
CA ARG A 149 -35.99 47.99 -14.23
C ARG A 149 -35.84 49.32 -14.98
N GLN A 150 -35.74 50.43 -14.26
CA GLN A 150 -35.55 51.76 -14.84
C GLN A 150 -34.19 51.87 -15.54
N GLN A 151 -33.12 51.42 -14.90
CA GLN A 151 -31.77 51.41 -15.50
C GLN A 151 -31.67 50.46 -16.68
N ALA A 152 -32.26 49.27 -16.59
CA ALA A 152 -32.29 48.31 -17.69
C ALA A 152 -33.05 48.89 -18.90
N ALA A 153 -34.17 49.58 -18.68
CA ALA A 153 -34.92 50.25 -19.75
C ALA A 153 -34.12 51.41 -20.37
N ALA A 154 -33.45 52.23 -19.56
CA ALA A 154 -32.62 53.32 -20.05
C ALA A 154 -31.46 52.82 -20.93
N VAL A 155 -30.74 51.78 -20.47
CA VAL A 155 -29.62 51.19 -21.21
C VAL A 155 -30.10 50.41 -22.44
N ALA A 156 -31.24 49.73 -22.35
CA ALA A 156 -31.86 49.06 -23.50
C ALA A 156 -32.22 50.07 -24.61
N ASN A 157 -32.79 51.22 -24.25
CA ASN A 157 -33.12 52.28 -25.19
C ASN A 157 -31.88 52.90 -25.85
N GLN A 158 -30.75 52.95 -25.15
CA GLN A 158 -29.48 53.47 -25.68
C GLN A 158 -28.72 52.47 -26.56
N THR A 159 -28.82 51.17 -26.26
CA THR A 159 -28.02 50.12 -26.91
C THR A 159 -28.79 49.27 -27.93
N GLY A 160 -30.11 49.43 -28.01
CA GLY A 160 -30.98 48.61 -28.85
C GLY A 160 -31.10 47.15 -28.41
N GLN A 161 -30.56 46.78 -27.24
CA GLN A 161 -30.64 45.42 -26.71
C GLN A 161 -31.97 45.18 -25.99
N PRO A 162 -32.48 43.93 -25.96
CA PRO A 162 -33.71 43.63 -25.24
C PRO A 162 -33.52 43.91 -23.74
N PRO A 163 -34.51 44.56 -23.07
CA PRO A 163 -34.38 44.97 -21.67
C PRO A 163 -34.19 43.79 -20.70
N ALA A 164 -34.64 42.58 -21.09
CA ALA A 164 -34.42 41.35 -20.34
C ALA A 164 -32.95 40.88 -20.33
N ALA A 165 -32.20 41.11 -21.42
CA ALA A 165 -30.79 40.74 -21.47
C ALA A 165 -29.95 41.73 -20.63
N VAL A 166 -30.26 43.03 -20.76
CA VAL A 166 -29.61 44.10 -19.99
C VAL A 166 -29.85 43.92 -18.48
N SER A 167 -31.08 43.60 -18.08
CA SER A 167 -31.40 43.35 -16.67
C SER A 167 -30.63 42.16 -16.12
N SER A 168 -30.53 41.05 -16.85
CA SER A 168 -29.74 39.88 -16.43
C SER A 168 -28.26 40.22 -16.25
N LYS A 169 -27.70 41.04 -17.16
CA LYS A 169 -26.31 41.50 -17.09
C LYS A 169 -26.05 42.33 -15.83
N LEU A 170 -26.92 43.30 -15.54
CA LEU A 170 -26.81 44.15 -14.34
C LEU A 170 -26.89 43.34 -13.04
N VAL A 171 -27.72 42.28 -13.01
CA VAL A 171 -27.79 41.36 -11.87
C VAL A 171 -26.44 40.67 -11.64
N TYR A 172 -25.82 40.11 -12.69
CA TYR A 172 -24.52 39.46 -12.58
C TYR A 172 -23.35 40.44 -12.36
N ASP A 173 -23.50 41.70 -12.75
CA ASP A 173 -22.57 42.78 -12.43
C ASP A 173 -22.67 43.22 -10.95
N GLY A 174 -23.53 42.57 -10.15
CA GLY A 174 -23.54 42.71 -8.70
C GLY A 174 -24.46 43.81 -8.17
N PHE A 175 -25.48 44.21 -8.95
CA PHE A 175 -26.42 45.28 -8.56
C PHE A 175 -27.13 45.03 -7.22
N PHE A 176 -27.35 43.76 -6.86
CA PHE A 176 -28.02 43.36 -5.62
C PHE A 176 -27.06 42.95 -4.49
N LEU A 177 -25.75 43.19 -4.62
CA LEU A 177 -24.79 42.84 -3.58
C LEU A 177 -24.93 43.78 -2.37
N ASP A 178 -25.13 43.19 -1.19
CA ASP A 178 -25.15 43.89 0.11
C ASP A 178 -24.10 43.25 1.02
N ALA A 179 -23.25 44.06 1.63
CA ALA A 179 -22.20 43.61 2.53
C ALA A 179 -22.73 42.75 3.70
N ARG A 180 -23.92 43.07 4.22
CA ARG A 180 -24.57 42.31 5.31
C ARG A 180 -24.90 40.88 4.88
N VAL A 181 -25.50 40.76 3.70
CA VAL A 181 -25.91 39.48 3.08
C VAL A 181 -24.67 38.66 2.74
N VAL A 182 -23.66 39.29 2.13
CA VAL A 182 -22.37 38.65 1.81
C VAL A 182 -21.71 38.10 3.09
N ALA A 183 -21.62 38.89 4.16
CA ALA A 183 -21.01 38.44 5.42
C ALA A 183 -21.67 37.18 5.98
N ILE A 184 -23.01 37.09 5.95
CA ILE A 184 -23.75 35.92 6.44
C ILE A 184 -23.47 34.69 5.59
N TYR A 185 -23.48 34.81 4.26
CA TYR A 185 -23.13 33.71 3.37
C TYR A 185 -21.71 33.20 3.64
N TYR A 186 -20.74 34.10 3.80
CA TYR A 186 -19.36 33.71 4.07
C TYR A 186 -19.21 33.01 5.42
N VAL A 187 -19.78 33.55 6.50
CA VAL A 187 -19.69 32.92 7.83
C VAL A 187 -20.33 31.53 7.82
N MET A 188 -21.54 31.41 7.27
CA MET A 188 -22.27 30.14 7.24
C MET A 188 -21.60 29.10 6.33
N CYS A 189 -21.17 29.49 5.12
CA CYS A 189 -20.53 28.57 4.19
C CYS A 189 -19.12 28.17 4.67
N CYS A 190 -18.32 29.10 5.19
CA CYS A 190 -16.99 28.79 5.71
C CYS A 190 -17.06 27.87 6.94
N ALA A 191 -18.05 28.05 7.83
CA ALA A 191 -18.28 27.15 8.96
C ALA A 191 -18.57 25.72 8.48
N PHE A 192 -19.37 25.56 7.42
CA PHE A 192 -19.67 24.27 6.83
C PHE A 192 -18.44 23.62 6.16
N ILE A 193 -17.68 24.40 5.38
CA ILE A 193 -16.43 23.93 4.75
C ILE A 193 -15.43 23.49 5.81
N TYR A 194 -15.28 24.26 6.89
CA TYR A 194 -14.41 23.90 8.02
C TYR A 194 -14.87 22.58 8.67
N ALA A 195 -16.18 22.43 8.94
CA ALA A 195 -16.74 21.23 9.55
C ALA A 195 -16.53 19.98 8.67
N LEU A 196 -16.79 20.07 7.35
CA LEU A 196 -16.56 18.97 6.43
C LEU A 196 -15.07 18.63 6.27
N ALA A 197 -14.18 19.63 6.23
CA ALA A 197 -12.74 19.40 6.18
C ALA A 197 -12.24 18.69 7.44
N ARG A 198 -12.76 19.05 8.63
CA ARG A 198 -12.48 18.34 9.89
C ARG A 198 -13.04 16.91 9.89
N LEU A 199 -14.22 16.72 9.33
CA LEU A 199 -14.87 15.42 9.22
C LEU A 199 -14.07 14.47 8.32
N ARG A 200 -13.57 14.97 7.17
CA ARG A 200 -12.66 14.22 6.28
C ARG A 200 -11.34 13.88 6.99
N TYR A 201 -10.79 14.84 7.74
CA TYR A 201 -9.56 14.60 8.48
C TYR A 201 -9.74 13.50 9.55
N ALA A 202 -10.86 13.51 10.27
CA ALA A 202 -11.17 12.49 11.26
C ALA A 202 -11.48 11.12 10.63
N ASN A 203 -12.14 11.11 9.47
CA ASN A 203 -12.55 9.90 8.75
C ASN A 203 -12.26 10.05 7.25
N ALA A 204 -11.15 9.46 6.79
CA ALA A 204 -10.73 9.47 5.39
C ALA A 204 -11.81 8.99 4.40
N LYS A 205 -12.70 8.10 4.87
CA LYS A 205 -13.85 7.57 4.10
C LYS A 205 -14.77 8.66 3.54
N LEU A 206 -14.83 9.81 4.19
CA LEU A 206 -15.75 10.90 3.88
C LEU A 206 -15.15 11.92 2.91
N ILE A 207 -14.10 11.55 2.17
CA ILE A 207 -13.49 12.41 1.14
C ILE A 207 -14.48 12.82 0.06
N LEU A 208 -15.29 11.89 -0.45
CA LEU A 208 -16.30 12.18 -1.48
C LEU A 208 -17.41 13.08 -0.93
N LEU A 209 -17.87 12.81 0.30
CA LEU A 209 -18.81 13.66 1.03
C LEU A 209 -18.28 15.11 1.11
N GLN A 210 -17.01 15.28 1.51
CA GLN A 210 -16.41 16.60 1.67
C GLN A 210 -16.22 17.31 0.33
N ILE A 211 -15.65 16.65 -0.69
CA ILE A 211 -15.40 17.27 -2.00
C ILE A 211 -16.70 17.74 -2.63
N PHE A 212 -17.70 16.87 -2.76
CA PHE A 212 -18.96 17.24 -3.42
C PHE A 212 -19.84 18.15 -2.56
N GLY A 213 -19.77 18.04 -1.23
CA GLY A 213 -20.39 19.01 -0.33
C GLY A 213 -19.77 20.42 -0.47
N THR A 214 -18.44 20.50 -0.61
CA THR A 214 -17.73 21.78 -0.82
C THR A 214 -18.09 22.39 -2.19
N ILE A 215 -18.12 21.59 -3.26
CA ILE A 215 -18.50 22.06 -4.59
C ILE A 215 -19.93 22.64 -4.61
N VAL A 216 -20.89 21.98 -3.92
CA VAL A 216 -22.27 22.48 -3.89
C VAL A 216 -22.40 23.74 -3.02
N ILE A 217 -21.70 23.82 -1.88
CA ILE A 217 -21.77 25.03 -1.04
C ILE A 217 -21.10 26.23 -1.71
N ASP A 218 -20.08 26.02 -2.55
CA ASP A 218 -19.46 27.09 -3.34
C ASP A 218 -20.44 27.75 -4.31
N VAL A 219 -21.39 26.98 -4.86
CA VAL A 219 -22.47 27.55 -5.70
C VAL A 219 -23.33 28.51 -4.89
N PHE A 220 -23.64 28.19 -3.63
CA PHE A 220 -24.35 29.10 -2.72
C PHE A 220 -23.49 30.29 -2.32
N LEU A 221 -22.21 30.10 -2.02
CA LEU A 221 -21.29 31.16 -1.65
C LEU A 221 -21.15 32.21 -2.76
N VAL A 222 -20.98 31.75 -4.01
CA VAL A 222 -20.78 32.62 -5.17
C VAL A 222 -22.11 33.14 -5.68
N THR A 223 -23.14 32.31 -5.91
CA THR A 223 -24.37 32.75 -6.59
C THR A 223 -25.41 33.32 -5.61
N GLY A 224 -25.43 32.85 -4.37
CA GLY A 224 -26.43 33.21 -3.35
C GLY A 224 -26.56 34.70 -3.07
N PRO A 225 -25.47 35.47 -2.89
CA PRO A 225 -25.54 36.90 -2.60
C PRO A 225 -26.23 37.76 -3.66
N ILE A 226 -26.29 37.29 -4.91
CA ILE A 226 -26.90 38.01 -6.04
C ILE A 226 -28.40 37.72 -6.18
N LEU A 227 -28.88 36.62 -5.60
CA LEU A 227 -30.27 36.22 -5.73
C LEU A 227 -31.19 37.16 -4.96
N THR A 228 -32.26 37.59 -5.62
CA THR A 228 -33.27 38.50 -5.05
C THR A 228 -34.42 37.76 -4.37
N GLN A 229 -34.60 36.48 -4.70
CA GLN A 229 -35.67 35.63 -4.20
C GLN A 229 -35.12 34.30 -3.71
N PHE A 230 -35.81 33.71 -2.73
CA PHE A 230 -35.51 32.38 -2.25
C PHE A 230 -35.64 31.36 -3.38
N ASN A 231 -34.53 30.70 -3.74
CA ASN A 231 -34.49 29.69 -4.78
C ASN A 231 -34.09 28.34 -4.19
N ALA A 232 -35.09 27.52 -3.85
CA ALA A 232 -34.88 26.17 -3.37
C ALA A 232 -34.15 25.26 -4.37
N LYS A 233 -34.20 25.58 -5.67
CA LYS A 233 -33.69 24.73 -6.76
C LYS A 233 -32.23 25.00 -7.12
N LEU A 234 -31.54 25.94 -6.46
CA LEU A 234 -30.18 26.33 -6.84
C LEU A 234 -29.20 25.15 -6.90
N ALA A 235 -29.24 24.24 -5.93
CA ALA A 235 -28.38 23.06 -5.90
C ALA A 235 -28.74 21.99 -6.95
N GLN A 236 -29.96 22.02 -7.51
CA GLN A 236 -30.41 21.03 -8.50
C GLN A 236 -29.54 21.04 -9.75
N ILE A 237 -28.90 22.19 -10.05
CA ILE A 237 -27.94 22.36 -11.16
C ILE A 237 -26.84 21.29 -11.12
N LEU A 238 -26.38 20.89 -9.93
CA LEU A 238 -25.33 19.87 -9.77
C LEU A 238 -25.87 18.53 -9.23
N VAL A 239 -26.88 18.57 -8.34
CA VAL A 239 -27.43 17.36 -7.71
C VAL A 239 -28.15 16.46 -8.71
N LYS A 240 -28.94 17.03 -9.63
CA LYS A 240 -29.69 16.27 -10.64
C LYS A 240 -28.76 15.48 -11.58
N PRO A 241 -27.77 16.10 -12.26
CA PRO A 241 -26.84 15.36 -13.11
C PRO A 241 -25.96 14.38 -12.30
N ALA A 242 -25.60 14.70 -11.06
CA ALA A 242 -24.85 13.78 -10.20
C ALA A 242 -25.62 12.51 -9.88
N ALA A 243 -26.91 12.63 -9.55
CA ALA A 243 -27.79 11.50 -9.27
C ALA A 243 -28.00 10.62 -10.50
N ILE A 244 -28.12 11.22 -11.69
CA ILE A 244 -28.20 10.48 -12.97
C ILE A 244 -26.90 9.70 -13.23
N GLY A 245 -25.74 10.35 -13.07
CA GLY A 245 -24.44 9.69 -13.19
C GLY A 245 -24.30 8.51 -12.21
N ALA A 246 -24.67 8.73 -10.94
CA ALA A 246 -24.67 7.68 -9.93
C ALA A 246 -25.57 6.49 -10.34
N ALA A 247 -26.79 6.76 -10.81
CA ALA A 247 -27.75 5.75 -11.27
C ALA A 247 -27.25 4.96 -12.49
N LEU A 248 -26.62 5.63 -13.48
CA LEU A 248 -26.02 4.97 -14.64
C LEU A 248 -24.89 4.01 -14.24
N GLY A 249 -24.08 4.37 -13.23
CA GLY A 249 -23.06 3.47 -12.72
C GLY A 249 -23.63 2.28 -11.93
N VAL A 250 -24.77 2.44 -11.24
CA VAL A 250 -25.50 1.30 -10.63
C VAL A 250 -26.03 0.38 -11.73
N ALA A 251 -26.72 0.95 -12.73
CA ALA A 251 -27.30 0.20 -13.84
C ALA A 251 -26.25 -0.59 -14.61
N SER A 252 -25.11 0.04 -14.95
CA SER A 252 -24.00 -0.65 -15.62
C SER A 252 -23.37 -1.74 -14.75
N SER A 253 -23.26 -1.54 -13.43
CA SER A 253 -22.74 -2.56 -12.51
C SER A 253 -23.63 -3.79 -12.38
N VAL A 254 -24.94 -3.64 -12.58
CA VAL A 254 -25.93 -4.74 -12.50
C VAL A 254 -26.13 -5.42 -13.85
N LEU A 255 -26.25 -4.65 -14.94
CA LEU A 255 -26.62 -5.15 -16.25
C LEU A 255 -25.41 -5.65 -17.06
N ILE A 256 -24.24 -5.02 -16.91
CA ILE A 256 -23.06 -5.31 -17.72
C ILE A 256 -22.02 -6.03 -16.85
N PHE A 257 -21.86 -7.34 -17.02
CA PHE A 257 -20.88 -8.17 -16.28
C PHE A 257 -20.86 -7.93 -14.75
N PRO A 258 -21.91 -8.37 -14.02
CA PRO A 258 -21.98 -8.17 -12.57
C PRO A 258 -20.84 -8.89 -11.85
N GLN A 259 -20.17 -8.19 -10.93
CA GLN A 259 -19.10 -8.72 -10.09
C GLN A 259 -19.54 -8.73 -8.62
N SER A 260 -19.49 -9.90 -7.99
CA SER A 260 -19.74 -10.04 -6.56
C SER A 260 -18.44 -9.88 -5.75
N THR A 261 -18.57 -9.55 -4.46
CA THR A 261 -17.43 -9.40 -3.54
C THR A 261 -16.65 -10.71 -3.42
N SER A 262 -17.37 -11.82 -3.29
CA SER A 262 -16.78 -13.17 -3.25
C SER A 262 -16.02 -13.51 -4.53
N TYR A 263 -16.44 -13.00 -5.70
CA TYR A 263 -15.74 -13.24 -6.96
C TYR A 263 -14.39 -12.54 -6.98
N VAL A 264 -14.37 -11.27 -6.59
CA VAL A 264 -13.14 -10.47 -6.50
C VAL A 264 -12.19 -11.07 -5.47
N LEU A 265 -12.71 -11.41 -4.29
CA LEU A 265 -11.91 -11.97 -3.21
C LEU A 265 -11.28 -13.32 -3.56
N LEU A 266 -12.03 -14.25 -4.18
CA LEU A 266 -11.47 -15.52 -4.65
C LEU A 266 -10.46 -15.33 -5.78
N SER A 267 -10.65 -14.35 -6.67
CA SER A 267 -9.67 -14.03 -7.71
C SER A 267 -8.36 -13.49 -7.12
N GLN A 268 -8.44 -12.67 -6.07
CA GLN A 268 -7.26 -12.18 -5.36
C GLN A 268 -6.55 -13.30 -4.59
N MET A 269 -7.30 -14.20 -3.94
CA MET A 269 -6.74 -15.40 -3.31
C MET A 269 -6.05 -16.31 -4.31
N GLU A 270 -6.63 -16.52 -5.50
CA GLU A 270 -6.00 -17.30 -6.57
C GLU A 270 -4.63 -16.70 -6.96
N GLN A 271 -4.57 -15.39 -7.16
CA GLN A 271 -3.32 -14.69 -7.47
C GLN A 271 -2.31 -14.82 -6.34
N LEU A 272 -2.76 -14.67 -5.09
CA LEU A 272 -1.91 -14.78 -3.91
C LEU A 272 -1.33 -16.19 -3.76
N ILE A 273 -2.15 -17.23 -3.95
CA ILE A 273 -1.71 -18.64 -3.94
C ILE A 273 -0.66 -18.86 -5.03
N ARG A 274 -0.86 -18.35 -6.26
CA ARG A 274 0.15 -18.47 -7.33
C ARG A 274 1.48 -17.80 -6.98
N LEU A 275 1.47 -16.69 -6.23
CA LEU A 275 2.70 -16.02 -5.80
C LEU A 275 3.51 -16.83 -4.77
N LEU A 276 2.91 -17.79 -4.08
CA LEU A 276 3.61 -18.69 -3.14
C LEU A 276 4.63 -19.60 -3.85
N GLU A 277 4.56 -19.71 -5.18
CA GLU A 277 5.55 -20.46 -5.96
C GLU A 277 6.91 -19.75 -6.03
N ALA A 278 6.93 -18.41 -6.01
CA ALA A 278 8.16 -17.64 -6.20
C ALA A 278 9.23 -17.88 -5.10
N PRO A 279 8.87 -17.98 -3.80
CA PRO A 279 9.83 -18.34 -2.77
C PRO A 279 10.35 -19.78 -2.89
N LEU A 280 9.51 -20.74 -3.30
CA LEU A 280 9.94 -22.13 -3.53
C LEU A 280 10.91 -22.24 -4.72
N ASP A 281 10.65 -21.52 -5.80
CA ASP A 281 11.55 -21.46 -6.95
C ASP A 281 12.89 -20.78 -6.61
N SER A 282 12.86 -19.77 -5.73
CA SER A 282 14.08 -19.12 -5.23
C SER A 282 14.92 -20.08 -4.40
N THR A 283 14.28 -20.89 -3.54
CA THR A 283 14.94 -21.98 -2.80
C THR A 283 15.54 -23.02 -3.75
N ARG A 284 14.81 -23.44 -4.78
CA ARG A 284 15.31 -24.41 -5.76
C ARG A 284 16.58 -23.91 -6.47
N ARG A 285 16.62 -22.63 -6.87
CA ARG A 285 17.77 -22.02 -7.54
C ARG A 285 18.99 -21.86 -6.62
N LEU A 286 18.74 -21.45 -5.37
CA LEU A 286 19.81 -21.38 -4.36
C LEU A 286 20.48 -22.74 -4.18
N LEU A 287 19.68 -23.82 -4.15
CA LEU A 287 20.17 -25.18 -3.96
C LEU A 287 20.78 -25.80 -5.23
N SER A 288 20.40 -25.37 -6.45
CA SER A 288 20.92 -25.94 -7.70
C SER A 288 22.14 -25.22 -8.26
N ASP A 289 22.10 -23.89 -8.30
CA ASP A 289 23.04 -23.06 -9.06
C ASP A 289 23.93 -22.22 -8.12
N GLY A 290 23.68 -22.26 -6.81
CA GLY A 290 24.31 -21.36 -5.82
C GLY A 290 23.93 -19.88 -5.98
N ALA A 291 23.09 -19.56 -6.97
CA ALA A 291 22.77 -18.19 -7.36
C ALA A 291 21.37 -17.78 -6.86
N LEU A 292 21.33 -16.74 -6.02
CA LEU A 292 20.09 -16.08 -5.61
C LEU A 292 19.55 -15.19 -6.74
N PRO A 293 18.21 -15.11 -6.92
CA PRO A 293 17.62 -14.08 -7.78
C PRO A 293 18.02 -12.67 -7.30
N ASP A 294 18.13 -11.72 -8.24
CA ASP A 294 18.39 -10.32 -7.90
C ASP A 294 17.52 -9.85 -6.72
N ASP A 295 18.13 -9.21 -5.74
CA ASP A 295 17.51 -8.65 -4.54
C ASP A 295 16.26 -7.78 -4.86
N VAL A 296 16.32 -7.05 -5.98
CA VAL A 296 15.18 -6.27 -6.51
C VAL A 296 13.97 -7.15 -6.84
N LYS A 297 14.16 -8.34 -7.41
CA LYS A 297 13.08 -9.28 -7.75
C LYS A 297 12.48 -9.92 -6.50
N LEU A 298 13.30 -10.27 -5.51
CA LEU A 298 12.85 -10.82 -4.23
C LEU A 298 11.96 -9.82 -3.49
N ARG A 299 12.41 -8.56 -3.40
CA ARG A 299 11.61 -7.47 -2.82
C ARG A 299 10.34 -7.19 -3.62
N ALA A 300 10.39 -7.22 -4.95
CA ALA A 300 9.20 -7.06 -5.78
C ALA A 300 8.17 -8.17 -5.54
N SER A 301 8.62 -9.43 -5.35
CA SER A 301 7.73 -10.54 -4.99
C SER A 301 7.09 -10.35 -3.61
N LYS A 302 7.87 -9.91 -2.62
CA LYS A 302 7.38 -9.58 -1.28
C LYS A 302 6.33 -8.47 -1.31
N GLY A 303 6.63 -7.37 -2.00
CA GLY A 303 5.71 -6.26 -2.20
C GLY A 303 4.43 -6.67 -2.94
N ALA A 304 4.51 -7.60 -3.89
CA ALA A 304 3.33 -8.13 -4.57
C ALA A 304 2.44 -8.96 -3.63
N ILE A 305 3.02 -9.83 -2.79
CA ILE A 305 2.27 -10.63 -1.80
C ILE A 305 1.57 -9.72 -0.78
N ILE A 306 2.31 -8.76 -0.19
CA ILE A 306 1.76 -7.82 0.79
C ILE A 306 0.70 -6.91 0.12
N GLY A 307 0.98 -6.43 -1.10
CA GLY A 307 0.08 -5.56 -1.85
C GLY A 307 -1.26 -6.22 -2.18
N ILE A 308 -1.26 -7.48 -2.64
CA ILE A 308 -2.51 -8.23 -2.90
C ILE A 308 -3.26 -8.49 -1.59
N SER A 309 -2.54 -8.87 -0.52
CA SER A 309 -3.16 -9.08 0.79
C SER A 309 -3.84 -7.81 1.33
N LYS A 310 -3.20 -6.63 1.17
CA LYS A 310 -3.79 -5.33 1.51
C LYS A 310 -5.00 -4.99 0.63
N ALA A 311 -4.92 -5.29 -0.67
CA ALA A 311 -6.01 -5.06 -1.62
C ALA A 311 -7.26 -5.93 -1.35
N MET A 312 -7.11 -7.04 -0.63
CA MET A 312 -8.22 -7.89 -0.20
C MET A 312 -8.98 -7.33 1.01
N GLY A 313 -8.35 -6.46 1.81
CA GLY A 313 -8.94 -5.90 3.04
C GLY A 313 -10.34 -5.31 2.86
N PRO A 314 -10.58 -4.45 1.85
CA PRO A 314 -11.91 -3.93 1.61
C PRO A 314 -12.90 -5.01 1.17
N ALA A 315 -12.50 -5.94 0.29
CA ALA A 315 -13.38 -7.03 -0.13
C ALA A 315 -13.78 -7.93 1.04
N LEU A 316 -12.86 -8.19 1.98
CA LEU A 316 -13.14 -8.91 3.23
C LEU A 316 -14.14 -8.17 4.13
N ALA A 317 -14.02 -6.84 4.24
CA ALA A 317 -14.95 -6.04 5.02
C ALA A 317 -16.37 -6.05 4.42
N PHE A 318 -16.50 -6.06 3.09
CA PHE A 318 -17.81 -6.10 2.43
C PHE A 318 -18.37 -7.51 2.22
N LEU A 319 -17.59 -8.56 2.51
CA LEU A 319 -18.01 -9.95 2.35
C LEU A 319 -19.34 -10.30 3.07
N PRO A 320 -19.63 -9.80 4.30
CA PRO A 320 -20.91 -10.07 4.98
C PRO A 320 -22.14 -9.44 4.30
N LEU A 321 -21.91 -8.44 3.43
CA LEU A 321 -22.93 -7.71 2.67
C LEU A 321 -23.04 -8.22 1.22
N ASP A 322 -22.30 -9.28 0.88
CA ASP A 322 -22.22 -9.77 -0.47
C ASP A 322 -23.50 -10.49 -0.90
N LEU A 323 -23.97 -10.14 -2.10
CA LEU A 323 -24.97 -10.91 -2.83
C LEU A 323 -24.22 -11.70 -3.90
N SER A 324 -24.08 -13.00 -3.73
CA SER A 324 -23.29 -13.81 -4.66
C SER A 324 -23.95 -15.12 -5.04
N ARG A 325 -23.67 -15.55 -6.27
CA ARG A 325 -23.96 -16.91 -6.74
C ARG A 325 -22.64 -17.69 -6.76
N GLY A 326 -22.63 -18.87 -6.14
CA GLY A 326 -21.42 -19.68 -6.03
C GLY A 326 -21.62 -20.98 -5.24
N ARG A 327 -20.58 -21.82 -5.21
CA ARG A 327 -20.57 -23.05 -4.39
C ARG A 327 -20.30 -22.76 -2.92
N TRP A 328 -19.35 -21.87 -2.65
CA TRP A 328 -18.91 -21.50 -1.30
C TRP A 328 -19.71 -20.30 -0.77
N ASN A 329 -20.10 -20.36 0.51
CA ASN A 329 -20.74 -19.26 1.21
C ASN A 329 -19.70 -18.22 1.69
N THR A 330 -20.16 -17.06 2.15
CA THR A 330 -19.33 -15.98 2.72
C THR A 330 -18.46 -16.46 3.89
N ASP A 331 -18.99 -17.29 4.79
CA ASP A 331 -18.23 -17.86 5.92
C ASP A 331 -17.16 -18.87 5.46
N ASP A 332 -17.45 -19.65 4.43
CA ASP A 332 -16.51 -20.62 3.83
C ASP A 332 -15.34 -19.86 3.19
N VAL A 333 -15.62 -18.78 2.44
CA VAL A 333 -14.60 -17.91 1.82
C VAL A 333 -13.77 -17.19 2.88
N LYS A 334 -14.38 -16.75 3.99
CA LYS A 334 -13.67 -16.14 5.12
C LYS A 334 -12.73 -17.13 5.82
N SER A 335 -13.17 -18.36 5.99
CA SER A 335 -12.35 -19.43 6.58
C SER A 335 -11.19 -19.83 5.66
N LEU A 336 -11.45 -19.92 4.34
CA LEU A 336 -10.41 -20.12 3.33
C LEU A 336 -9.37 -19.00 3.35
N HIS A 337 -9.80 -17.75 3.52
CA HIS A 337 -8.88 -16.62 3.69
C HIS A 337 -7.90 -16.84 4.85
N GLY A 338 -8.39 -17.33 5.99
CA GLY A 338 -7.55 -17.63 7.15
C GLY A 338 -6.43 -18.61 6.83
N ARG A 339 -6.74 -19.69 6.11
CA ARG A 339 -5.77 -20.71 5.69
C ARG A 339 -4.78 -20.20 4.64
N VAL A 340 -5.27 -19.43 3.68
CA VAL A 340 -4.40 -18.76 2.70
C VAL A 340 -3.46 -17.77 3.38
N ARG A 341 -3.92 -17.03 4.39
CA ARG A 341 -3.10 -16.11 5.19
C ARG A 341 -1.98 -16.84 5.93
N GLU A 342 -2.26 -18.01 6.51
CA GLU A 342 -1.24 -18.86 7.16
C GLU A 342 -0.17 -19.34 6.17
N ALA A 343 -0.59 -19.82 4.99
CA ALA A 343 0.34 -20.22 3.92
C ALA A 343 1.19 -19.05 3.40
N VAL A 344 0.60 -17.86 3.29
CA VAL A 344 1.29 -16.62 2.93
C VAL A 344 2.35 -16.25 3.97
N LEU A 345 2.03 -16.33 5.27
CA LEU A 345 3.00 -16.06 6.33
C LEU A 345 4.17 -17.03 6.29
N ALA A 346 3.91 -18.34 6.13
CA ALA A 346 4.97 -19.34 5.97
C ALA A 346 5.86 -19.06 4.74
N SER A 347 5.25 -18.71 3.61
CA SER A 347 5.95 -18.37 2.38
C SER A 347 6.75 -17.06 2.48
N LEU A 348 6.25 -16.06 3.21
CA LEU A 348 6.99 -14.82 3.49
C LEU A 348 8.21 -15.09 4.35
N PHE A 349 8.11 -15.97 5.35
CA PHE A 349 9.27 -16.34 6.16
C PHE A 349 10.37 -17.04 5.37
N LEU A 350 10.00 -17.86 4.38
CA LEU A 350 10.95 -18.46 3.45
C LEU A 350 11.59 -17.41 2.53
N LEU A 351 10.80 -16.43 2.07
CA LEU A 351 11.30 -15.33 1.24
C LEU A 351 12.24 -14.39 2.02
N ASP A 352 11.94 -14.12 3.29
CA ASP A 352 12.77 -13.29 4.16
C ASP A 352 14.14 -13.92 4.40
N PHE A 353 14.21 -15.26 4.53
CA PHE A 353 15.47 -15.98 4.63
C PHE A 353 16.37 -15.72 3.40
N HIS A 354 15.79 -15.70 2.19
CA HIS A 354 16.51 -15.36 0.97
C HIS A 354 16.93 -13.89 0.91
N LEU A 355 16.07 -12.97 1.38
CA LEU A 355 16.35 -11.54 1.44
C LEU A 355 17.46 -11.19 2.44
N ALA A 356 17.55 -11.88 3.57
CA ALA A 356 18.63 -11.70 4.55
C ALA A 356 20.00 -12.09 3.97
N ARG A 357 20.02 -13.07 3.05
CA ARG A 357 21.23 -13.65 2.47
C ARG A 357 21.74 -12.93 1.21
N ALA A 358 20.85 -12.30 0.44
CA ALA A 358 21.18 -11.58 -0.78
C ALA A 358 22.21 -10.43 -0.60
N PRO A 359 22.12 -9.55 0.42
CA PRO A 359 23.11 -8.50 0.62
C PRO A 359 24.46 -9.04 1.14
N ALA A 360 24.44 -10.06 2.00
CA ALA A 360 25.66 -10.67 2.55
C ALA A 360 26.52 -11.32 1.47
N THR A 361 25.91 -12.08 0.56
CA THR A 361 26.62 -12.66 -0.61
C THR A 361 27.24 -11.58 -1.50
N ALA A 362 26.53 -10.50 -1.79
CA ALA A 362 27.05 -9.37 -2.57
C ALA A 362 28.17 -8.60 -1.85
N GLN A 363 28.11 -8.50 -0.51
CA GLN A 363 29.14 -7.85 0.30
C GLN A 363 30.41 -8.69 0.36
N ILE A 364 30.29 -10.01 0.52
CA ILE A 364 31.42 -10.95 0.49
C ILE A 364 32.12 -10.92 -0.88
N GLU A 365 31.37 -10.91 -1.98
CA GLU A 365 31.94 -10.77 -3.33
C GLU A 365 32.69 -9.44 -3.52
N ARG A 366 32.14 -8.33 -3.01
CA ARG A 366 32.79 -7.01 -3.07
C ARG A 366 34.05 -6.94 -2.22
N LEU A 367 34.04 -7.53 -1.03
CA LEU A 367 35.21 -7.61 -0.14
C LEU A 367 36.29 -8.50 -0.75
N GLY A 368 35.91 -9.65 -1.32
CA GLY A 368 36.83 -10.53 -2.07
C GLY A 368 37.46 -9.83 -3.26
N ALA A 369 36.70 -9.05 -4.04
CA ALA A 369 37.22 -8.26 -5.14
C ALA A 369 38.17 -7.13 -4.67
N LYS A 370 37.86 -6.48 -3.55
CA LYS A 370 38.73 -5.46 -2.93
C LYS A 370 40.02 -6.05 -2.35
N LEU A 371 39.98 -7.26 -1.80
CA LEU A 371 41.17 -7.97 -1.32
C LEU A 371 42.04 -8.43 -2.48
N ALA A 372 41.44 -9.01 -3.53
CA ALA A 372 42.15 -9.45 -4.74
C ALA A 372 42.84 -8.29 -5.48
N THR A 373 42.26 -7.09 -5.44
CA THR A 373 42.89 -5.87 -5.99
C THR A 373 44.02 -5.34 -5.10
N LYS A 374 43.94 -5.49 -3.77
CA LYS A 374 45.04 -5.16 -2.84
C LYS A 374 46.24 -6.10 -2.96
N THR A 375 46.02 -7.39 -3.21
CA THR A 375 47.10 -8.39 -3.36
C THR A 375 47.91 -8.23 -4.64
N VAL A 376 47.34 -7.61 -5.68
CA VAL A 376 48.05 -7.34 -6.95
C VAL A 376 48.89 -6.04 -6.88
N SER A 377 48.59 -5.14 -5.92
CA SER A 377 49.31 -3.85 -5.78
C SER A 377 50.54 -3.87 -4.86
N SER A 378 50.85 -4.99 -4.20
CA SER A 378 52.02 -5.11 -3.30
C SER A 378 53.14 -5.94 -3.94
N THR A 379 53.85 -5.36 -4.91
CA THR A 379 55.26 -5.72 -5.18
C THR A 379 56.13 -4.87 -4.25
N THR A 380 56.75 -5.52 -3.28
CA THR A 380 57.64 -4.99 -2.23
C THR A 380 58.92 -4.31 -2.76
N PRO A 381 59.51 -3.39 -1.99
CA PRO A 381 60.93 -3.41 -1.67
C PRO A 381 61.14 -4.05 -0.29
N GLU A 382 62.16 -4.91 -0.19
CA GLU A 382 62.54 -5.68 0.99
C GLU A 382 62.88 -4.81 2.20
N GLY A 383 62.45 -5.23 3.42
CA GLY A 383 63.00 -4.70 4.67
C GLY A 383 62.05 -4.43 5.84
N ALA A 384 60.93 -5.15 5.99
CA ALA A 384 60.07 -5.03 7.18
C ALA A 384 59.84 -6.40 7.84
N PRO A 385 59.78 -6.48 9.19
CA PRO A 385 59.63 -7.73 9.92
C PRO A 385 58.29 -8.41 9.61
N PRO A 386 58.16 -9.73 9.84
CA PRO A 386 56.96 -10.46 9.44
C PRO A 386 55.75 -9.91 10.20
N ALA A 387 54.82 -9.28 9.47
CA ALA A 387 53.50 -8.95 9.96
C ALA A 387 52.74 -10.28 10.16
N SER A 388 52.95 -10.92 11.30
CA SER A 388 52.25 -12.12 11.74
C SER A 388 50.79 -11.80 12.10
N ASN A 389 49.87 -12.62 11.60
CA ASN A 389 48.56 -12.96 12.19
C ASN A 389 47.45 -11.89 12.29
N GLY A 390 47.66 -10.64 11.87
CA GLY A 390 46.63 -9.59 11.98
C GLY A 390 45.45 -9.72 10.99
N VAL A 391 45.66 -10.33 9.82
CA VAL A 391 44.67 -10.38 8.73
C VAL A 391 43.63 -11.49 8.93
N ASP A 392 44.02 -12.63 9.50
CA ASP A 392 43.08 -13.72 9.81
C ASP A 392 42.15 -13.34 10.97
N LEU A 393 42.66 -12.62 11.98
CA LEU A 393 41.84 -12.14 13.09
C LEU A 393 40.76 -11.14 12.65
N THR A 394 41.05 -10.26 11.68
CA THR A 394 40.05 -9.29 11.21
C THR A 394 38.94 -9.97 10.40
N PHE A 395 39.26 -11.02 9.64
CA PHE A 395 38.27 -11.77 8.87
C PHE A 395 37.43 -12.69 9.76
N GLU A 396 38.02 -13.36 10.76
CA GLU A 396 37.29 -14.16 11.75
C GLU A 396 36.37 -13.31 12.63
N VAL A 397 36.81 -12.12 13.04
CA VAL A 397 35.98 -11.19 13.83
C VAL A 397 34.84 -10.63 12.98
N VAL A 398 35.09 -10.24 11.73
CA VAL A 398 34.03 -9.74 10.81
C VAL A 398 33.04 -10.84 10.42
N ASP A 399 33.48 -12.10 10.26
CA ASP A 399 32.61 -13.25 9.97
C ASP A 399 31.85 -13.72 11.22
N ALA A 400 32.41 -13.52 12.42
CA ALA A 400 31.71 -13.73 13.70
C ALA A 400 30.65 -12.66 14.00
N MET A 401 30.75 -11.47 13.39
CA MET A 401 29.74 -10.40 13.49
C MET A 401 28.54 -10.60 12.55
N MET A 402 28.62 -11.53 11.59
CA MET A 402 27.53 -11.83 10.68
C MET A 402 26.44 -12.65 11.37
N SER A 403 25.17 -12.35 11.09
CA SER A 403 24.09 -13.21 11.58
C SER A 403 24.20 -14.60 10.92
N PRO A 404 23.75 -15.68 11.59
CA PRO A 404 23.87 -17.04 11.03
C PRO A 404 23.32 -17.15 9.61
N GLU A 405 22.21 -16.44 9.30
CA GLU A 405 21.56 -16.45 7.98
C GLU A 405 22.42 -15.83 6.86
N GLN A 406 23.36 -14.97 7.22
CA GLN A 406 24.30 -14.28 6.34
C GLN A 406 25.56 -15.12 6.05
N SER A 407 25.85 -16.14 6.88
CA SER A 407 27.03 -17.00 6.71
C SER A 407 26.96 -17.86 5.44
N PRO A 408 28.07 -18.03 4.69
CA PRO A 408 28.11 -18.86 3.49
C PRO A 408 27.87 -20.35 3.82
N LEU A 409 27.10 -21.03 2.96
CA LEU A 409 26.81 -22.46 3.08
C LEU A 409 27.97 -23.23 2.44
N ARG A 410 28.48 -24.26 3.13
CA ARG A 410 29.51 -25.13 2.56
C ARG A 410 28.95 -25.88 1.34
N PRO A 411 29.70 -26.01 0.23
CA PRO A 411 29.22 -26.68 -0.98
C PRO A 411 28.81 -28.14 -0.75
N GLY A 412 29.48 -28.87 0.15
CA GLY A 412 29.10 -30.23 0.53
C GLY A 412 27.75 -30.34 1.28
N LEU A 413 27.41 -29.32 2.09
CA LEU A 413 26.10 -29.22 2.75
C LEU A 413 25.00 -28.88 1.74
N LEU A 414 25.32 -28.01 0.78
CA LEU A 414 24.37 -27.57 -0.24
C LEU A 414 23.93 -28.73 -1.15
N GLY A 415 24.87 -29.57 -1.59
CA GLY A 415 24.55 -30.77 -2.38
C GLY A 415 23.77 -31.83 -1.60
N ALA A 416 24.06 -32.00 -0.30
CA ALA A 416 23.32 -32.92 0.56
C ALA A 416 21.86 -32.47 0.78
N VAL A 417 21.66 -31.18 1.08
CA VAL A 417 20.31 -30.59 1.25
C VAL A 417 19.55 -30.55 -0.08
N GLN A 418 20.22 -30.33 -1.21
CA GLN A 418 19.58 -30.36 -2.53
C GLN A 418 18.96 -31.72 -2.83
N ALA A 419 19.67 -32.81 -2.53
CA ALA A 419 19.19 -34.17 -2.79
C ALA A 419 17.93 -34.51 -1.95
N THR A 420 17.88 -34.07 -0.69
CA THR A 420 16.75 -34.37 0.22
C THR A 420 15.55 -33.44 0.02
N THR A 421 15.75 -32.19 -0.41
CA THR A 421 14.68 -31.18 -0.56
C THR A 421 13.91 -31.25 -1.88
N ALA A 422 14.48 -31.89 -2.92
CA ALA A 422 13.96 -31.80 -4.29
C ALA A 422 12.50 -32.27 -4.42
N GLU A 423 12.17 -33.41 -3.80
CA GLU A 423 10.84 -34.00 -3.85
C GLU A 423 9.79 -33.09 -3.18
N VAL A 424 10.05 -32.64 -1.94
CA VAL A 424 9.11 -31.77 -1.20
C VAL A 424 8.85 -30.47 -1.94
N LEU A 425 9.90 -29.83 -2.49
CA LEU A 425 9.72 -28.59 -3.26
C LEU A 425 8.89 -28.81 -4.53
N GLN A 426 9.05 -29.95 -5.20
CA GLN A 426 8.28 -30.30 -6.40
C GLN A 426 6.81 -30.60 -6.07
N VAL A 427 6.55 -31.42 -5.05
CA VAL A 427 5.18 -31.76 -4.63
C VAL A 427 4.46 -30.53 -4.07
N ASN A 428 5.15 -29.68 -3.31
CA ASN A 428 4.57 -28.44 -2.79
C ASN A 428 4.21 -27.44 -3.91
N SER A 429 5.08 -27.28 -4.92
CA SER A 429 4.76 -26.49 -6.12
C SER A 429 3.53 -27.05 -6.87
N ARG A 430 3.42 -28.38 -7.00
CA ARG A 430 2.23 -29.02 -7.59
C ARG A 430 0.97 -28.75 -6.75
N ALA A 431 1.06 -28.82 -5.43
CA ALA A 431 -0.04 -28.55 -4.51
C ALA A 431 -0.54 -27.10 -4.64
N ILE A 432 0.36 -26.13 -4.68
CA ILE A 432 0.04 -24.70 -4.89
C ILE A 432 -0.69 -24.49 -6.23
N ARG A 433 -0.21 -25.10 -7.31
CA ARG A 433 -0.83 -25.00 -8.64
C ARG A 433 -2.25 -25.59 -8.64
N LEU A 434 -2.45 -26.75 -8.02
CA LEU A 434 -3.77 -27.38 -7.90
C LEU A 434 -4.74 -26.59 -7.02
N ALA A 435 -4.25 -26.00 -5.92
CA ALA A 435 -5.03 -25.10 -5.08
C ALA A 435 -5.50 -23.86 -5.88
N ALA A 436 -4.58 -23.22 -6.61
CA ALA A 436 -4.93 -22.09 -7.49
C ALA A 436 -5.93 -22.51 -8.59
N GLU A 437 -5.73 -23.66 -9.24
CA GLU A 437 -6.65 -24.18 -10.27
C GLU A 437 -8.05 -24.45 -9.71
N THR A 438 -8.13 -24.98 -8.49
CA THR A 438 -9.41 -25.27 -7.83
C THR A 438 -10.18 -24.00 -7.52
N VAL A 439 -9.51 -22.99 -6.94
CA VAL A 439 -10.12 -21.67 -6.72
C VAL A 439 -10.57 -21.06 -8.05
N HIS A 440 -9.74 -21.16 -9.09
CA HIS A 440 -10.04 -20.67 -10.42
C HIS A 440 -11.32 -21.28 -11.01
N ILE A 441 -11.44 -22.60 -11.01
CA ILE A 441 -12.58 -23.32 -11.58
C ILE A 441 -13.86 -23.03 -10.80
N VAL A 442 -13.79 -23.01 -9.47
CA VAL A 442 -14.94 -22.67 -8.62
C VAL A 442 -15.39 -21.23 -8.87
N ASN A 443 -14.46 -20.30 -9.06
CA ASN A 443 -14.76 -18.89 -9.25
C ASN A 443 -15.29 -18.56 -10.67
N THR A 444 -14.77 -19.22 -11.70
CA THR A 444 -15.19 -19.01 -13.10
C THR A 444 -16.51 -19.71 -13.46
N SER A 445 -16.84 -20.82 -12.79
CA SER A 445 -18.03 -21.63 -13.11
C SER A 445 -19.34 -21.14 -12.46
N ARG A 446 -19.43 -19.91 -11.94
CA ARG A 446 -20.55 -19.44 -11.08
C ARG A 446 -21.92 -19.35 -11.76
N TRP A 447 -21.95 -18.88 -13.01
CA TRP A 447 -23.19 -18.63 -13.75
C TRP A 447 -23.54 -19.79 -14.68
N TYR A 448 -22.56 -20.26 -15.44
CA TYR A 448 -22.67 -21.40 -16.33
C TYR A 448 -21.62 -22.44 -15.94
N GLN A 449 -22.05 -23.59 -15.45
CA GLN A 449 -21.17 -24.72 -15.22
C GLN A 449 -21.13 -25.58 -16.49
N SER A 450 -20.11 -25.36 -17.34
CA SER A 450 -19.86 -26.22 -18.50
C SER A 450 -19.72 -27.68 -18.06
N ALA A 451 -20.16 -28.62 -18.90
CA ALA A 451 -19.96 -30.06 -18.68
C ALA A 451 -18.47 -30.38 -18.45
N SER A 452 -17.58 -29.71 -19.20
CA SER A 452 -16.12 -29.83 -19.03
C SER A 452 -15.64 -29.38 -17.64
N SER A 453 -16.13 -28.24 -17.14
CA SER A 453 -15.78 -27.73 -15.80
C SER A 453 -16.28 -28.64 -14.69
N LYS A 454 -17.46 -29.26 -14.87
CA LYS A 454 -18.00 -30.25 -13.93
C LYS A 454 -17.14 -31.52 -13.90
N THR A 455 -16.77 -32.05 -15.07
CA THR A 455 -15.90 -33.22 -15.18
C THR A 455 -14.49 -32.94 -14.65
N ARG A 456 -13.91 -31.77 -14.94
CA ARG A 456 -12.59 -31.40 -14.40
C ARG A 456 -12.62 -31.26 -12.89
N LEU A 457 -13.65 -30.62 -12.31
CA LEU A 457 -13.78 -30.49 -10.87
C LEU A 457 -13.98 -31.85 -10.17
N GLN A 458 -14.67 -32.79 -10.82
CA GLN A 458 -14.79 -34.17 -10.34
C GLN A 458 -13.46 -34.93 -10.38
N ARG A 459 -12.58 -34.65 -11.34
CA ARG A 459 -11.20 -35.21 -11.41
C ARG A 459 -10.23 -34.53 -10.44
N LEU A 460 -10.43 -33.24 -10.16
CA LEU A 460 -9.56 -32.51 -9.24
C LEU A 460 -9.68 -32.97 -7.79
N LEU A 461 -10.85 -33.42 -7.35
CA LEU A 461 -11.02 -33.90 -5.98
C LEU A 461 -10.11 -35.10 -5.64
N PRO A 462 -10.07 -36.20 -6.42
CA PRO A 462 -9.12 -37.28 -6.18
C PRO A 462 -7.66 -36.86 -6.38
N GLU A 463 -7.35 -36.02 -7.38
CA GLU A 463 -5.99 -35.47 -7.58
C GLU A 463 -5.50 -34.67 -6.36
N LEU A 464 -6.37 -33.84 -5.75
CA LEU A 464 -6.06 -33.08 -4.53
C LEU A 464 -5.76 -33.99 -3.35
N ARG A 465 -6.53 -35.07 -3.17
CA ARG A 465 -6.29 -36.04 -2.08
C ARG A 465 -4.98 -36.78 -2.28
N GLU A 466 -4.69 -37.20 -3.51
CA GLU A 466 -3.44 -37.86 -3.87
C GLU A 466 -2.24 -36.95 -3.58
N VAL A 467 -2.27 -35.70 -4.04
CA VAL A 467 -1.18 -34.74 -3.82
C VAL A 467 -1.06 -34.34 -2.35
N GLN A 468 -2.17 -34.23 -1.61
CA GLN A 468 -2.14 -33.99 -0.16
C GLN A 468 -1.42 -35.14 0.56
N ALA A 469 -1.75 -36.40 0.23
CA ALA A 469 -1.10 -37.56 0.81
C ALA A 469 0.39 -37.64 0.43
N GLN A 470 0.72 -37.40 -0.85
CA GLN A 470 2.10 -37.32 -1.33
C GLN A 470 2.89 -36.23 -0.62
N LEU A 471 2.31 -35.03 -0.42
CA LEU A 471 2.97 -33.92 0.25
C LEU A 471 3.25 -34.25 1.72
N ARG A 472 2.32 -34.90 2.40
CA ARG A 472 2.49 -35.35 3.78
C ARG A 472 3.62 -36.38 3.90
N THR A 473 3.62 -37.40 3.05
CA THR A 473 4.68 -38.42 3.03
C THR A 473 6.03 -37.79 2.69
N ALA A 474 6.11 -36.97 1.63
CA ALA A 474 7.35 -36.31 1.24
C ALA A 474 7.89 -35.41 2.36
N ARG A 475 7.03 -34.66 3.06
CA ARG A 475 7.43 -33.83 4.22
C ARG A 475 8.01 -34.69 5.34
N ASP A 476 7.33 -35.78 5.70
CA ASP A 476 7.74 -36.63 6.81
C ASP A 476 9.08 -37.33 6.51
N THR A 477 9.28 -37.81 5.27
CA THR A 477 10.56 -38.36 4.78
C THR A 477 11.67 -37.31 4.74
N TYR A 478 11.37 -36.12 4.20
CA TYR A 478 12.32 -35.01 4.10
C TYR A 478 12.92 -34.60 5.44
N VAL A 479 12.11 -34.54 6.49
CA VAL A 479 12.59 -34.21 7.83
C VAL A 479 13.60 -35.26 8.27
N VAL A 480 13.30 -36.55 8.12
CA VAL A 480 14.23 -37.61 8.55
C VAL A 480 15.53 -37.59 7.73
N ASP A 481 15.42 -37.58 6.41
CA ASP A 481 16.57 -37.68 5.50
C ASP A 481 17.50 -36.47 5.60
N THR A 482 16.93 -35.27 5.75
CA THR A 482 17.73 -34.03 5.89
C THR A 482 18.47 -33.99 7.21
N ASN A 483 17.84 -34.42 8.31
CA ASN A 483 18.54 -34.50 9.60
C ASN A 483 19.73 -35.46 9.52
N GLU A 484 19.57 -36.65 8.93
CA GLU A 484 20.68 -37.59 8.73
C GLU A 484 21.78 -37.04 7.81
N ALA A 485 21.39 -36.37 6.71
CA ALA A 485 22.33 -35.74 5.79
C ALA A 485 23.15 -34.63 6.46
N VAL A 486 22.49 -33.77 7.24
CA VAL A 486 23.13 -32.67 7.98
C VAL A 486 24.07 -33.22 9.07
N ILE A 487 23.66 -34.26 9.81
CA ILE A 487 24.51 -34.93 10.79
C ILE A 487 25.75 -35.54 10.12
N LYS A 488 25.59 -36.18 8.96
CA LYS A 488 26.70 -36.80 8.22
C LYS A 488 27.73 -35.78 7.73
N VAL A 489 27.28 -34.63 7.25
CA VAL A 489 28.17 -33.53 6.80
C VAL A 489 28.93 -32.90 7.97
N HIS A 490 28.34 -32.92 9.16
CA HIS A 490 28.91 -32.37 10.40
C HIS A 490 29.38 -33.44 11.39
N ALA A 491 29.67 -34.66 10.91
CA ALA A 491 30.09 -35.78 11.76
C ALA A 491 31.43 -35.52 12.48
N ASP A 492 32.25 -34.62 11.93
CA ASP A 492 33.49 -34.13 12.52
C ASP A 492 33.27 -33.44 13.88
N LEU A 493 32.11 -32.81 14.08
CA LEU A 493 31.76 -32.06 15.29
C LEU A 493 31.37 -32.94 16.49
N PHE A 494 30.98 -34.19 16.26
CA PHE A 494 30.49 -35.10 17.31
C PHE A 494 31.53 -36.15 17.70
N ASP A 495 31.57 -36.53 18.98
CA ASP A 495 32.33 -37.66 19.51
C ASP A 495 31.62 -39.01 19.28
N GLU A 496 32.27 -40.12 19.64
CA GLU A 496 31.70 -41.47 19.49
C GLU A 496 30.43 -41.70 20.33
N GLN A 497 30.19 -40.84 21.33
CA GLN A 497 29.03 -40.84 22.20
C GLN A 497 27.92 -39.89 21.71
N GLY A 498 28.11 -39.25 20.55
CA GLY A 498 27.14 -38.35 19.92
C GLY A 498 27.02 -36.96 20.58
N ARG A 499 28.02 -36.56 21.39
CA ARG A 499 28.13 -35.23 22.03
C ARG A 499 29.12 -34.36 21.27
N LEU A 500 28.97 -33.04 21.40
CA LEU A 500 29.90 -32.08 20.80
C LEU A 500 31.31 -32.23 21.41
N LYS A 501 32.34 -32.35 20.57
CA LYS A 501 33.75 -32.41 21.02
C LYS A 501 34.16 -31.12 21.75
N ASP A 502 34.89 -31.22 22.86
CA ASP A 502 35.43 -30.08 23.64
C ASP A 502 36.38 -29.25 22.74
N ARG A 503 36.04 -27.97 22.52
CA ARG A 503 36.71 -27.10 21.54
C ARG A 503 37.82 -26.27 22.18
N GLY A 504 39.02 -26.81 22.24
CA GLY A 504 40.24 -26.04 22.55
C GLY A 504 40.81 -25.20 21.39
N GLY A 505 40.13 -25.08 20.24
CA GLY A 505 40.65 -24.36 19.07
C GLY A 505 39.89 -24.52 17.75
N SER A 506 38.57 -24.76 17.78
CA SER A 506 37.78 -24.98 16.56
C SER A 506 36.84 -23.81 16.26
N ASN A 507 36.90 -23.32 15.02
CA ASN A 507 36.30 -22.08 14.55
C ASN A 507 34.77 -22.02 14.82
N PRO A 508 34.23 -21.00 15.54
CA PRO A 508 32.79 -20.86 15.85
C PRO A 508 31.88 -20.93 14.61
N LEU A 509 32.41 -20.59 13.44
CA LEU A 509 31.76 -20.60 12.11
C LEU A 509 31.22 -21.97 11.66
N THR A 510 31.73 -23.07 12.21
CA THR A 510 31.27 -24.44 11.88
C THR A 510 29.86 -24.74 12.40
N LEU A 511 29.43 -24.11 13.51
CA LEU A 511 28.08 -24.26 14.08
C LEU A 511 27.05 -23.43 13.31
N ASN A 512 27.46 -22.30 12.71
CA ASN A 512 26.58 -21.47 11.89
C ASN A 512 26.04 -22.25 10.70
N GLY A 513 26.86 -23.09 10.04
CA GLY A 513 26.41 -23.95 8.95
C GLY A 513 25.29 -24.92 9.36
N LEU A 514 25.39 -25.51 10.56
CA LEU A 514 24.36 -26.38 11.12
C LEU A 514 23.07 -25.61 11.44
N ILE A 515 23.18 -24.44 12.07
CA ILE A 515 22.03 -23.58 12.40
C ILE A 515 21.29 -23.16 11.12
N VAL A 516 22.01 -22.74 10.07
CA VAL A 516 21.40 -22.34 8.80
C VAL A 516 20.67 -23.50 8.13
N ALA A 517 21.25 -24.70 8.14
CA ALA A 517 20.59 -25.90 7.60
C ALA A 517 19.28 -26.19 8.34
N MET A 518 19.30 -26.15 9.67
CA MET A 518 18.12 -26.37 10.53
C MET A 518 17.04 -25.30 10.33
N VAL A 519 17.45 -24.04 10.16
CA VAL A 519 16.55 -22.92 9.86
C VAL A 519 15.88 -23.13 8.50
N LEU A 520 16.66 -23.42 7.46
CA LEU A 520 16.14 -23.69 6.12
C LEU A 520 15.20 -24.89 6.13
N GLU A 521 15.56 -25.94 6.88
CA GLU A 521 14.75 -27.15 7.03
C GLU A 521 13.35 -26.82 7.58
N GLU A 522 13.29 -26.11 8.70
CA GLU A 522 12.04 -25.72 9.35
C GLU A 522 11.19 -24.79 8.46
N ARG A 523 11.82 -23.86 7.71
CA ARG A 523 11.07 -22.97 6.79
C ARG A 523 10.41 -23.74 5.66
N ILE A 524 11.11 -24.70 5.05
CA ILE A 524 10.57 -25.54 3.97
C ILE A 524 9.47 -26.45 4.52
N ALA A 525 9.71 -27.09 5.67
CA ALA A 525 8.74 -27.96 6.32
C ALA A 525 7.44 -27.21 6.68
N ASN A 526 7.55 -25.99 7.23
CA ASN A 526 6.40 -25.17 7.59
C ASN A 526 5.62 -24.67 6.34
N ALA A 527 6.31 -24.33 5.25
CA ALA A 527 5.66 -23.98 3.99
C ALA A 527 4.89 -25.18 3.37
N ALA A 528 5.42 -26.39 3.49
CA ALA A 528 4.74 -27.61 3.07
C ALA A 528 3.53 -27.92 3.97
N ALA A 529 3.66 -27.80 5.30
CA ALA A 529 2.59 -28.09 6.26
C ALA A 529 1.38 -27.15 6.09
N THR A 530 1.61 -25.84 5.96
CA THR A 530 0.52 -24.86 5.74
C THR A 530 -0.18 -25.05 4.39
N THR A 531 0.55 -25.50 3.37
CA THR A 531 -0.03 -25.86 2.06
C THR A 531 -0.84 -27.15 2.15
N GLU A 532 -0.39 -28.16 2.91
CA GLU A 532 -1.15 -29.38 3.21
C GLU A 532 -2.48 -29.05 3.90
N GLU A 533 -2.46 -28.17 4.91
CA GLU A 533 -3.68 -27.72 5.61
C GLU A 533 -4.65 -26.98 4.67
N LEU A 534 -4.12 -26.12 3.80
CA LEU A 534 -4.91 -25.43 2.78
C LEU A 534 -5.60 -26.44 1.84
N LEU A 535 -4.87 -27.43 1.33
CA LEU A 535 -5.42 -28.48 0.48
C LEU A 535 -6.48 -29.29 1.22
N GLY A 536 -6.21 -29.68 2.47
CA GLY A 536 -7.14 -30.44 3.30
C GLY A 536 -8.46 -29.69 3.51
N TYR A 537 -8.39 -28.39 3.77
CA TYR A 537 -9.59 -27.55 3.90
C TYR A 537 -10.36 -27.41 2.58
N MET A 538 -9.65 -27.30 1.45
CA MET A 538 -10.27 -27.23 0.13
C MET A 538 -10.97 -28.54 -0.26
N VAL A 539 -10.38 -29.69 0.06
CA VAL A 539 -11.01 -31.01 -0.11
C VAL A 539 -12.31 -31.09 0.70
N GLN A 540 -12.28 -30.73 1.98
CA GLN A 540 -13.47 -30.69 2.84
C GLN A 540 -14.57 -29.79 2.26
N LEU A 541 -14.21 -28.59 1.77
CA LEU A 541 -15.17 -27.67 1.17
C LEU A 541 -15.80 -28.23 -0.11
N LEU A 542 -15.03 -28.92 -0.95
CA LEU A 542 -15.54 -29.52 -2.19
C LEU A 542 -16.49 -30.70 -1.93
N GLU A 543 -16.28 -31.44 -0.85
CA GLU A 543 -17.15 -32.54 -0.41
C GLU A 543 -18.46 -32.02 0.18
N ILE A 544 -18.39 -31.03 1.07
CA ILE A 544 -19.57 -30.47 1.75
C ILE A 544 -20.44 -29.67 0.76
N ARG A 545 -19.83 -28.92 -0.16
CA ARG A 545 -20.52 -27.97 -1.06
C ARG A 545 -20.49 -28.43 -2.52
N THR A 546 -21.39 -29.35 -2.87
CA THR A 546 -21.47 -29.94 -4.22
C THR A 546 -22.30 -29.12 -5.23
N GLN A 547 -23.23 -28.29 -4.76
CA GLN A 547 -24.18 -27.53 -5.59
C GLN A 547 -23.92 -26.01 -5.56
N GLN A 548 -24.30 -25.33 -6.65
CA GLN A 548 -24.27 -23.87 -6.75
C GLN A 548 -25.57 -23.27 -6.21
N ARG A 549 -25.47 -22.27 -5.34
CA ARG A 549 -26.64 -21.57 -4.75
C ARG A 549 -26.44 -20.06 -4.82
N ILE A 550 -27.55 -19.33 -4.69
CA ILE A 550 -27.54 -17.89 -4.47
C ILE A 550 -27.49 -17.67 -2.96
N TRP A 551 -26.49 -16.93 -2.51
CA TRP A 551 -26.27 -16.57 -1.12
C TRP A 551 -26.71 -15.12 -0.91
N LEU A 552 -27.63 -14.92 0.04
CA LEU A 552 -28.15 -13.62 0.45
C LEU A 552 -27.28 -13.02 1.57
N PRO A 553 -27.25 -11.68 1.71
CA PRO A 553 -26.44 -11.02 2.72
C PRO A 553 -26.91 -11.39 4.13
N THR A 554 -25.97 -11.80 4.98
CA THR A 554 -26.27 -12.33 6.32
C THR A 554 -26.32 -11.23 7.40
N ARG A 555 -25.73 -10.04 7.16
CA ARG A 555 -25.54 -9.01 8.20
C ARG A 555 -25.74 -7.56 7.70
N LEU A 556 -26.95 -7.17 7.28
CA LEU A 556 -27.23 -5.78 6.89
C LEU A 556 -26.96 -4.74 8.00
N ARG A 557 -27.13 -5.11 9.29
CA ARG A 557 -26.78 -4.26 10.43
C ARG A 557 -25.28 -3.92 10.50
N TYR A 558 -24.43 -4.77 9.95
CA TYR A 558 -22.99 -4.53 9.87
C TYR A 558 -22.64 -3.36 8.94
N ALA A 559 -23.44 -3.10 7.91
CA ALA A 559 -23.22 -1.96 7.01
C ALA A 559 -23.32 -0.63 7.76
N LEU A 560 -24.33 -0.49 8.62
CA LEU A 560 -24.54 0.72 9.40
C LEU A 560 -23.40 0.91 10.42
N SER A 561 -23.03 -0.16 11.13
CA SER A 561 -21.90 -0.10 12.07
C SER A 561 -20.60 0.22 11.35
N TRP A 562 -20.31 -0.39 10.20
CA TRP A 562 -19.10 -0.15 9.41
C TRP A 562 -18.97 1.30 8.93
N LEU A 563 -20.10 1.94 8.60
CA LEU A 563 -20.15 3.34 8.16
C LEU A 563 -19.85 4.30 9.34
N THR A 564 -20.25 3.92 10.55
CA THR A 564 -19.95 4.65 11.79
C THR A 564 -18.61 4.30 12.41
N SER A 565 -18.07 3.10 12.13
CA SER A 565 -16.78 2.62 12.61
C SER A 565 -15.64 3.31 11.86
N ARG A 566 -14.64 3.75 12.61
CA ARG A 566 -13.49 4.51 12.08
C ARG A 566 -12.36 3.60 11.57
N ASP A 567 -12.52 2.29 11.68
CA ASP A 567 -11.41 1.33 11.83
C ASP A 567 -11.07 0.57 10.54
N THR A 568 -11.87 0.77 9.49
CA THR A 568 -11.76 0.03 8.23
C THR A 568 -11.47 0.98 7.08
N ALA A 569 -10.49 0.69 6.22
CA ALA A 569 -10.18 1.57 5.09
C ALA A 569 -11.36 1.63 4.08
N ALA A 570 -11.68 2.83 3.57
CA ALA A 570 -12.66 2.95 2.48
C ALA A 570 -12.03 2.56 1.13
N PRO A 571 -12.66 1.67 0.35
CA PRO A 571 -12.19 1.32 -0.99
C PRO A 571 -12.63 2.37 -2.00
N VAL A 572 -11.94 3.52 -2.05
CA VAL A 572 -12.09 4.48 -3.15
C VAL A 572 -10.78 4.54 -3.92
N PRO A 573 -10.64 3.81 -5.04
CA PRO A 573 -9.45 3.87 -5.88
C PRO A 573 -9.25 5.27 -6.46
N GLY A 574 -8.13 5.93 -6.17
CA GLY A 574 -7.76 7.22 -6.75
C GLY A 574 -8.21 8.47 -5.97
N ALA A 575 -9.00 8.31 -4.92
CA ALA A 575 -8.88 9.22 -3.78
C ALA A 575 -7.55 8.87 -3.11
N SER A 576 -6.74 9.86 -2.72
CA SER A 576 -5.60 9.62 -1.83
C SER A 576 -6.18 9.13 -0.49
N THR A 577 -6.46 7.82 -0.41
CA THR A 577 -7.04 7.15 0.77
C THR A 577 -6.01 6.92 1.85
N ASP A 578 -4.73 7.13 1.55
CA ASP A 578 -3.74 7.46 2.56
C ASP A 578 -3.99 8.92 2.97
N ALA A 579 -5.13 9.17 3.61
CA ALA A 579 -5.20 10.28 4.54
C ALA A 579 -4.20 9.91 5.62
N ALA A 580 -2.96 10.34 5.43
CA ALA A 580 -1.94 10.07 6.40
C ALA A 580 -2.39 10.83 7.66
N VAL A 581 -2.88 10.06 8.62
CA VAL A 581 -3.40 10.59 9.87
C VAL A 581 -2.18 11.03 10.68
N ASP A 582 -2.29 12.11 11.46
CA ASP A 582 -1.21 12.52 12.36
C ASP A 582 -0.79 11.30 13.21
N PRO A 583 0.49 10.89 13.17
CA PRO A 583 0.94 9.68 13.85
C PRO A 583 0.61 9.65 15.36
N ASP A 584 0.42 10.82 15.97
CA ASP A 584 0.05 10.95 17.39
C ASP A 584 -1.44 10.72 17.67
N GLU A 585 -2.31 10.96 16.69
CA GLU A 585 -3.76 10.72 16.80
C GLU A 585 -4.13 9.29 16.41
N VAL A 586 -3.46 8.71 15.41
CA VAL A 586 -3.53 7.26 15.11
C VAL A 586 -3.23 6.48 16.37
N LYS A 587 -2.20 6.88 17.12
CA LYS A 587 -1.80 6.23 18.36
C LYS A 587 -2.90 6.25 19.43
N ALA A 588 -3.59 7.37 19.63
CA ALA A 588 -4.68 7.46 20.61
C ALA A 588 -5.90 6.60 20.21
N GLN A 589 -6.15 6.44 18.91
CA GLN A 589 -7.30 5.69 18.38
C GLN A 589 -7.01 4.19 18.20
N MET A 590 -5.85 3.83 17.65
CA MET A 590 -5.31 2.47 17.52
C MET A 590 -5.21 1.77 18.87
N GLN A 591 -4.88 2.53 19.92
CA GLN A 591 -4.87 2.02 21.29
C GLN A 591 -6.24 1.58 21.81
N THR A 592 -7.36 2.00 21.22
CA THR A 592 -8.72 1.80 21.75
C THR A 592 -9.45 0.59 21.15
N GLN A 593 -8.91 -0.03 20.09
CA GLN A 593 -9.69 -0.93 19.21
C GLN A 593 -9.36 -2.43 19.31
N MET A 594 -8.44 -2.82 20.19
CA MET A 594 -8.09 -4.22 20.43
C MET A 594 -7.98 -4.45 21.94
N GLU A 595 -9.12 -4.69 22.56
CA GLU A 595 -9.30 -4.54 24.02
C GLU A 595 -8.51 -5.56 24.87
N ASP A 596 -8.00 -6.66 24.32
CA ASP A 596 -7.32 -7.68 25.13
C ASP A 596 -5.77 -7.68 25.01
N ALA A 597 -5.23 -7.50 23.81
CA ALA A 597 -3.78 -7.51 23.57
C ALA A 597 -3.14 -6.13 23.79
N HIS A 598 -3.82 -5.05 23.40
CA HIS A 598 -3.37 -3.69 23.71
C HIS A 598 -3.52 -3.36 25.18
N HIS A 599 -4.38 -4.05 25.95
CA HIS A 599 -4.40 -3.89 27.40
C HIS A 599 -3.07 -4.32 28.03
N ARG A 600 -2.47 -5.42 27.57
CA ARG A 600 -1.14 -5.87 28.01
C ARG A 600 -0.03 -4.93 27.54
N LEU A 601 -0.04 -4.50 26.29
CA LEU A 601 0.88 -3.46 25.79
C LEU A 601 0.68 -2.11 26.48
N ARG A 602 -0.53 -1.76 26.93
CA ARG A 602 -0.82 -0.54 27.71
C ARG A 602 -0.22 -0.63 29.10
N MET A 603 -0.28 -1.80 29.75
CA MET A 603 0.36 -2.02 31.05
C MET A 603 1.90 -1.92 30.94
N VAL A 604 2.48 -2.44 29.85
CA VAL A 604 3.92 -2.39 29.59
C VAL A 604 4.39 -1.00 29.12
N SER A 605 3.76 -0.40 28.10
CA SER A 605 4.21 0.87 27.48
C SER A 605 3.92 2.14 28.30
N LYS A 606 2.93 2.15 29.19
CA LYS A 606 2.68 3.31 30.07
C LYS A 606 3.60 3.35 31.29
N GLY A 607 4.33 2.26 31.54
CA GLY A 607 5.15 2.07 32.73
C GLY A 607 4.34 2.15 34.03
N ASN A 608 4.99 1.89 35.15
CA ASN A 608 4.47 2.12 36.50
C ASN A 608 4.39 3.64 36.81
N LYS A 609 3.79 4.42 35.92
CA LYS A 609 3.32 5.77 36.26
C LYS A 609 2.16 5.57 37.22
N GLY A 610 2.50 5.50 38.51
CA GLY A 610 1.57 5.78 39.59
C GLY A 610 0.74 6.99 39.17
N VAL A 611 -0.58 6.85 39.29
CA VAL A 611 -1.60 7.79 38.84
C VAL A 611 -1.24 9.21 39.31
N ARG A 612 -0.44 9.94 38.53
CA ARG A 612 -0.25 11.37 38.76
C ARG A 612 -1.50 11.98 38.19
N ALA A 613 -2.49 12.16 39.07
CA ALA A 613 -3.77 12.77 38.73
C ALA A 613 -3.50 14.00 37.85
N PRO A 614 -4.17 14.15 36.70
CA PRO A 614 -3.98 15.30 35.85
C PRO A 614 -4.20 16.54 36.72
N LYS A 615 -3.22 17.45 36.78
CA LYS A 615 -3.35 18.72 37.52
C LYS A 615 -4.73 19.30 37.19
N LYS A 616 -5.60 19.49 38.20
CA LYS A 616 -6.96 20.02 38.02
C LYS A 616 -6.85 21.44 37.47
N ARG A 617 -6.85 21.59 36.14
CA ARG A 617 -6.92 22.89 35.45
C ARG A 617 -8.35 23.40 35.55
N GLY A 618 -8.52 24.71 35.75
CA GLY A 618 -9.84 25.35 35.76
C GLY A 618 -10.62 25.10 34.45
N ILE A 619 -11.96 25.09 34.54
CA ILE A 619 -12.85 24.77 33.41
C ILE A 619 -12.61 25.71 32.23
N LEU A 620 -12.40 27.01 32.48
CA LEU A 620 -12.13 28.01 31.45
C LEU A 620 -10.79 27.76 30.74
N THR A 621 -9.71 27.51 31.49
CA THR A 621 -8.41 27.17 30.91
C THR A 621 -8.47 25.86 30.13
N ARG A 622 -9.25 24.88 30.60
CA ARG A 622 -9.48 23.62 29.90
C ARG A 622 -10.26 23.83 28.60
N ALA A 623 -11.28 24.69 28.60
CA ALA A 623 -12.04 25.06 27.42
C ALA A 623 -11.17 25.83 26.43
N VAL A 624 -10.43 26.86 26.85
CA VAL A 624 -9.56 27.65 25.97
C VAL A 624 -8.43 26.81 25.39
N VAL A 625 -7.72 26.03 26.22
CA VAL A 625 -6.66 25.13 25.72
C VAL A 625 -7.25 24.01 24.86
N GLY A 626 -8.46 23.53 25.17
CA GLY A 626 -9.19 22.55 24.39
C GLY A 626 -9.56 23.07 23.00
N THR A 627 -10.17 24.26 22.94
CA THR A 627 -10.55 24.95 21.70
C THR A 627 -9.32 25.33 20.88
N TYR A 628 -8.27 25.86 21.51
CA TYR A 628 -7.00 26.18 20.83
C TYR A 628 -6.37 24.92 20.23
N ARG A 629 -6.28 23.82 21.00
CA ARG A 629 -5.79 22.54 20.49
C ARG A 629 -6.69 21.96 19.41
N TRP A 630 -7.99 22.18 19.47
CA TRP A 630 -8.93 21.69 18.45
C TRP A 630 -8.85 22.49 17.14
N LEU A 631 -8.67 23.81 17.21
CA LEU A 631 -8.52 24.71 16.06
C LEU A 631 -7.14 24.59 15.39
N PHE A 632 -6.07 24.51 16.17
CA PHE A 632 -4.68 24.50 15.66
C PHE A 632 -4.04 23.11 15.63
N ASN A 633 -4.85 22.05 15.75
CA ASN A 633 -4.38 20.71 15.44
C ASN A 633 -3.97 20.60 13.96
N SER A 634 -3.19 19.61 13.59
CA SER A 634 -2.85 19.28 12.19
C SER A 634 -4.07 19.28 11.28
N GLY A 635 -5.16 18.62 11.68
CA GLY A 635 -6.43 18.65 10.95
C GLY A 635 -7.20 19.98 11.01
N GLY A 636 -6.99 20.79 12.03
CA GLY A 636 -7.59 22.12 12.16
C GLY A 636 -6.91 23.14 11.26
N VAL A 637 -5.58 23.08 11.16
CA VAL A 637 -4.77 23.87 10.21
C VAL A 637 -5.16 23.55 8.77
N TYR A 638 -5.36 22.27 8.42
CA TYR A 638 -5.86 21.89 7.10
C TYR A 638 -7.24 22.50 6.81
N ALA A 639 -8.19 22.38 7.74
CA ALA A 639 -9.53 22.96 7.58
C ALA A 639 -9.49 24.49 7.49
N LEU A 640 -8.60 25.15 8.23
CA LEU A 640 -8.39 26.59 8.18
C LEU A 640 -7.83 27.03 6.83
N ARG A 641 -6.87 26.30 6.25
CA ARG A 641 -6.36 26.56 4.89
C ARG A 641 -7.47 26.50 3.83
N MET A 642 -8.35 25.50 3.93
CA MET A 642 -9.52 25.39 3.03
C MET A 642 -10.41 26.63 3.12
N VAL A 643 -10.68 27.12 4.32
CA VAL A 643 -11.47 28.35 4.54
C VAL A 643 -10.74 29.58 3.99
N VAL A 644 -9.45 29.74 4.26
CA VAL A 644 -8.66 30.90 3.79
C VAL A 644 -8.63 30.97 2.26
N VAL A 645 -8.39 29.85 1.57
CA VAL A 645 -8.45 29.80 0.09
C VAL A 645 -9.85 30.16 -0.41
N THR A 646 -10.89 29.65 0.27
CA THR A 646 -12.29 29.91 -0.12
C THR A 646 -12.61 31.40 -0.04
N ILE A 647 -12.20 32.05 1.05
CA ILE A 647 -12.40 33.48 1.23
C ILE A 647 -11.62 34.27 0.16
N ALA A 648 -10.35 33.94 -0.04
CA ALA A 648 -9.47 34.66 -0.98
C ALA A 648 -9.99 34.64 -2.42
N LEU A 649 -10.45 33.49 -2.92
CA LEU A 649 -10.99 33.35 -4.28
C LEU A 649 -12.48 33.69 -4.40
N GLY A 650 -13.22 33.65 -3.28
CA GLY A 650 -14.62 34.05 -3.25
C GLY A 650 -14.81 35.57 -3.31
N ILE A 651 -13.97 36.35 -2.61
CA ILE A 651 -14.17 37.81 -2.43
C ILE A 651 -14.40 38.54 -3.77
N PRO A 652 -13.61 38.29 -4.83
CA PRO A 652 -13.83 38.94 -6.13
C PRO A 652 -15.24 38.71 -6.72
N ALA A 653 -15.91 37.61 -6.39
CA ALA A 653 -17.29 37.36 -6.83
C ALA A 653 -18.32 38.21 -6.07
N SER A 654 -17.99 38.63 -4.85
CA SER A 654 -18.87 39.37 -3.93
C SER A 654 -18.64 40.88 -3.89
N LEU A 655 -17.72 41.41 -4.71
CA LEU A 655 -17.48 42.84 -4.86
C LEU A 655 -18.14 43.34 -6.15
N THR A 656 -18.97 44.39 -6.06
CA THR A 656 -19.66 45.00 -7.21
C THR A 656 -18.77 45.27 -8.44
N PRO A 657 -17.56 45.85 -8.32
CA PRO A 657 -16.73 46.13 -9.50
C PRO A 657 -16.17 44.88 -10.19
N THR A 658 -16.02 43.76 -9.48
CA THR A 658 -15.37 42.54 -10.01
C THR A 658 -16.33 41.37 -10.24
N ALA A 659 -17.53 41.40 -9.65
CA ALA A 659 -18.53 40.34 -9.74
C ALA A 659 -18.83 39.95 -11.19
N GLY A 660 -19.16 40.93 -12.04
CA GLY A 660 -19.48 40.71 -13.45
C GLY A 660 -18.34 40.05 -14.25
N PHE A 661 -17.08 40.33 -13.91
CA PHE A 661 -15.93 39.65 -14.52
C PHE A 661 -15.85 38.19 -14.10
N VAL A 662 -16.03 37.91 -12.80
CA VAL A 662 -15.95 36.55 -12.25
C VAL A 662 -17.05 35.63 -12.80
N TYR A 663 -18.30 36.10 -12.96
CA TYR A 663 -19.35 35.28 -13.58
C TYR A 663 -19.12 35.06 -15.07
N ARG A 664 -18.65 36.09 -15.80
CA ARG A 664 -18.34 35.96 -17.25
C ARG A 664 -17.23 34.96 -17.52
N GLN A 665 -16.23 34.90 -16.66
CA GLN A 665 -15.10 33.97 -16.78
C GLN A 665 -15.30 32.66 -16.02
N LYS A 666 -16.48 32.40 -15.45
CA LYS A 666 -16.76 31.21 -14.61
C LYS A 666 -15.71 30.98 -13.51
N GLY A 667 -15.36 32.03 -12.77
CA GLY A 667 -14.32 31.99 -11.71
C GLY A 667 -14.60 31.01 -10.57
N ILE A 668 -15.84 30.50 -10.44
CA ILE A 668 -16.18 29.38 -9.54
C ILE A 668 -15.28 28.16 -9.76
N TRP A 669 -14.81 27.91 -10.98
CA TRP A 669 -13.89 26.81 -11.23
C TRP A 669 -12.50 27.04 -10.67
N ALA A 670 -12.01 28.28 -10.63
CA ALA A 670 -10.74 28.58 -9.97
C ALA A 670 -10.83 28.29 -8.46
N LEU A 671 -11.97 28.64 -7.84
CA LEU A 671 -12.28 28.32 -6.45
C LEU A 671 -12.28 26.80 -6.19
N ILE A 672 -13.06 26.04 -6.97
CA ILE A 672 -13.13 24.56 -6.85
C ILE A 672 -11.75 23.93 -7.08
N MET A 673 -10.98 24.43 -8.05
CA MET A 673 -9.65 23.91 -8.35
C MET A 673 -8.68 24.16 -7.19
N ALA A 674 -8.70 25.35 -6.57
CA ALA A 674 -7.83 25.63 -5.43
C ALA A 674 -8.16 24.75 -4.22
N GLN A 675 -9.44 24.63 -3.86
CA GLN A 675 -9.89 23.79 -2.75
C GLN A 675 -9.60 22.30 -2.97
N THR A 676 -9.84 21.78 -4.16
CA THR A 676 -9.57 20.36 -4.46
C THR A 676 -8.08 20.07 -4.61
N CYS A 677 -7.24 21.09 -4.86
CA CYS A 677 -5.78 20.96 -4.96
C CYS A 677 -5.10 20.99 -3.59
N LEU A 678 -5.71 21.61 -2.58
CA LEU A 678 -5.20 21.57 -1.21
C LEU A 678 -5.18 20.13 -0.69
N LEU A 679 -3.99 19.66 -0.35
CA LEU A 679 -3.73 18.36 0.23
C LEU A 679 -3.04 18.52 1.59
N MET A 680 -3.03 17.44 2.38
CA MET A 680 -2.51 17.51 3.74
C MET A 680 -0.97 17.63 3.78
N TYR A 681 -0.29 17.07 2.78
CA TYR A 681 1.17 17.01 2.67
C TYR A 681 1.72 17.81 1.49
N MET A 682 2.92 18.38 1.64
CA MET A 682 3.62 19.12 0.58
C MET A 682 3.99 18.24 -0.61
N ALA A 683 4.56 17.04 -0.40
CA ALA A 683 5.01 16.19 -1.50
C ALA A 683 3.84 15.76 -2.41
N ASP A 684 2.73 15.32 -1.80
CA ASP A 684 1.51 14.99 -2.53
C ASP A 684 0.93 16.22 -3.25
N PHE A 685 1.01 17.39 -2.61
CA PHE A 685 0.56 18.66 -3.20
C PHE A 685 1.39 19.04 -4.43
N THR A 686 2.72 18.99 -4.36
CA THR A 686 3.60 19.32 -5.49
C THR A 686 3.41 18.34 -6.65
N PHE A 687 3.36 17.04 -6.35
CA PHE A 687 3.09 16.02 -7.35
C PHE A 687 1.69 16.19 -7.98
N SER A 688 0.68 16.48 -7.16
CA SER A 688 -0.69 16.81 -7.63
C SER A 688 -0.69 18.04 -8.54
N LEU A 689 0.03 19.10 -8.19
CA LEU A 689 0.08 20.33 -9.00
C LEU A 689 0.66 20.07 -10.40
N VAL A 690 1.77 19.35 -10.49
CA VAL A 690 2.38 18.97 -11.78
C VAL A 690 1.45 18.06 -12.58
N THR A 691 0.93 17.00 -11.96
CA THR A 691 0.12 15.99 -12.65
C THR A 691 -1.24 16.54 -13.09
N ARG A 692 -1.90 17.39 -12.29
CA ARG A 692 -3.14 18.06 -12.68
C ARG A 692 -2.91 19.14 -13.75
N GLY A 693 -1.78 19.84 -13.70
CA GLY A 693 -1.38 20.77 -14.76
C GLY A 693 -1.25 20.07 -16.11
N LEU A 694 -0.45 18.99 -16.16
CA LEU A 694 -0.30 18.14 -17.35
C LEU A 694 -1.65 17.55 -17.79
N GLY A 695 -2.44 17.03 -16.84
CA GLY A 695 -3.76 16.47 -17.14
C GLY A 695 -4.73 17.50 -17.74
N THR A 696 -4.71 18.75 -17.27
CA THR A 696 -5.54 19.83 -17.82
C THR A 696 -5.14 20.16 -19.26
N VAL A 697 -3.84 20.19 -19.57
CA VAL A 697 -3.36 20.43 -20.94
C VAL A 697 -3.74 19.28 -21.87
N ILE A 698 -3.47 18.03 -21.47
CA ILE A 698 -3.78 16.83 -22.27
C ILE A 698 -5.29 16.70 -22.50
N GLY A 699 -6.09 16.83 -21.42
CA GLY A 699 -7.56 16.79 -21.52
C GLY A 699 -8.11 17.94 -22.35
N GLY A 700 -7.44 19.09 -22.28
CA GLY A 700 -7.67 20.26 -23.10
C GLY A 700 -7.59 20.00 -24.59
N VAL A 701 -6.43 19.49 -25.00
CA VAL A 701 -6.12 19.13 -26.40
C VAL A 701 -7.08 18.04 -26.90
N LEU A 702 -7.31 17.00 -26.11
CA LEU A 702 -8.25 15.93 -26.48
C LEU A 702 -9.69 16.45 -26.62
N GLY A 703 -10.10 17.40 -25.77
CA GLY A 703 -11.41 18.04 -25.86
C GLY A 703 -11.58 18.86 -27.13
N MET A 704 -10.55 19.64 -27.50
CA MET A 704 -10.54 20.37 -28.78
C MET A 704 -10.58 19.43 -29.98
N VAL A 705 -9.78 18.35 -29.96
CA VAL A 705 -9.76 17.35 -31.04
C VAL A 705 -11.14 16.70 -31.19
N ALA A 706 -11.79 16.27 -30.09
CA ALA A 706 -13.14 15.71 -30.16
C ALA A 706 -14.17 16.70 -30.69
N TRP A 707 -14.09 17.96 -30.27
CA TRP A 707 -14.99 19.02 -30.73
C TRP A 707 -14.82 19.23 -32.23
N TYR A 708 -13.62 19.61 -32.70
CA TYR A 708 -13.40 19.92 -34.11
C TYR A 708 -13.60 18.71 -35.03
N ALA A 709 -13.30 17.49 -34.58
CA ALA A 709 -13.57 16.29 -35.36
C ALA A 709 -15.07 15.96 -35.46
N GLY A 710 -15.86 16.24 -34.42
CA GLY A 710 -17.29 15.90 -34.38
C GLY A 710 -18.23 17.01 -34.89
N SER A 711 -17.77 18.26 -34.84
CA SER A 711 -18.57 19.46 -35.16
C SER A 711 -18.01 20.31 -36.31
N GLY A 712 -16.75 20.09 -36.72
CA GLY A 712 -16.07 20.98 -37.66
C GLY A 712 -15.99 22.40 -37.09
N SER A 713 -16.42 23.39 -37.88
CA SER A 713 -16.58 24.79 -37.47
C SER A 713 -18.04 25.17 -37.14
N GLY A 714 -18.96 24.21 -37.14
CA GLY A 714 -20.40 24.45 -37.00
C GLY A 714 -20.91 24.35 -35.56
N ALA A 715 -22.24 24.40 -35.42
CA ALA A 715 -22.94 24.30 -34.12
C ALA A 715 -22.91 22.90 -33.47
N GLY A 716 -22.27 21.91 -34.10
CA GLY A 716 -22.16 20.54 -33.61
C GLY A 716 -23.15 19.56 -34.21
N ASN A 717 -22.65 18.43 -34.74
CA ASN A 717 -23.49 17.30 -35.15
C ASN A 717 -23.62 16.30 -33.97
N PRO A 718 -24.84 16.01 -33.46
CA PRO A 718 -25.04 15.07 -32.36
C PRO A 718 -24.39 13.69 -32.59
N TYR A 719 -24.49 13.15 -33.82
CA TYR A 719 -23.94 11.83 -34.16
C TYR A 719 -22.42 11.86 -34.27
N GLY A 720 -21.86 12.93 -34.86
CA GLY A 720 -20.42 13.15 -34.94
C GLY A 720 -19.80 13.28 -33.55
N MET A 721 -20.42 14.10 -32.68
CA MET A 721 -20.00 14.27 -31.29
C MET A 721 -20.14 12.99 -30.46
N ALA A 722 -21.21 12.21 -30.67
CA ALA A 722 -21.37 10.91 -30.02
C ALA A 722 -20.25 9.93 -30.39
N ALA A 723 -19.81 9.90 -31.66
CA ALA A 723 -18.75 9.03 -32.13
C ALA A 723 -17.36 9.47 -31.64
N THR A 724 -17.03 10.76 -31.74
CA THR A 724 -15.72 11.27 -31.31
C THR A 724 -15.54 11.14 -29.80
N THR A 725 -16.58 11.43 -29.02
CA THR A 725 -16.54 11.25 -27.56
C THR A 725 -16.50 9.78 -27.14
N ALA A 726 -17.09 8.85 -27.89
CA ALA A 726 -16.98 7.41 -27.63
C ALA A 726 -15.53 6.93 -27.65
N VAL A 727 -14.77 7.31 -28.69
CA VAL A 727 -13.38 6.90 -28.89
C VAL A 727 -12.48 7.48 -27.79
N ILE A 728 -12.56 8.78 -27.54
CA ILE A 728 -11.70 9.43 -26.55
C ILE A 728 -12.06 9.01 -25.12
N SER A 729 -13.35 8.84 -24.80
CA SER A 729 -13.76 8.37 -23.47
C SER A 729 -13.29 6.94 -23.17
N ALA A 730 -13.17 6.07 -24.19
CA ALA A 730 -12.58 4.73 -24.02
C ALA A 730 -11.10 4.82 -23.60
N MET A 731 -10.33 5.69 -24.27
CA MET A 731 -8.93 5.93 -23.93
C MET A 731 -8.78 6.53 -22.51
N LEU A 732 -9.59 7.53 -22.17
CA LEU A 732 -9.56 8.17 -20.85
C LEU A 732 -9.99 7.20 -19.73
N MET A 733 -10.95 6.32 -20.00
CA MET A 733 -11.37 5.30 -19.04
C MET A 733 -10.27 4.25 -18.84
N TRP A 734 -9.60 3.82 -19.92
CA TRP A 734 -8.43 2.93 -19.80
C TRP A 734 -7.35 3.56 -18.90
N TRP A 735 -7.05 4.85 -19.12
CA TRP A 735 -6.12 5.58 -18.27
C TRP A 735 -6.57 5.63 -16.82
N ARG A 736 -7.86 5.90 -16.57
CA ARG A 736 -8.43 5.97 -15.22
C ARG A 736 -8.38 4.65 -14.45
N LEU A 737 -8.45 3.51 -15.14
CA LEU A 737 -8.49 2.17 -14.53
C LEU A 737 -7.10 1.57 -14.30
N TYR A 738 -6.16 1.78 -15.23
CA TYR A 738 -4.89 1.04 -15.25
C TYR A 738 -3.64 1.88 -15.04
N LEU A 739 -3.73 3.21 -14.96
CA LEU A 739 -2.58 3.99 -14.49
C LEU A 739 -2.31 3.71 -13.01
N PRO A 740 -1.04 3.82 -12.56
CA PRO A 740 -0.69 3.73 -11.16
C PRO A 740 -1.58 4.64 -10.29
N PRO A 741 -2.01 4.21 -9.09
CA PRO A 741 -2.91 4.99 -8.24
C PRO A 741 -2.45 6.42 -7.95
N ALA A 742 -1.13 6.66 -7.92
CA ALA A 742 -0.54 7.99 -7.80
C ALA A 742 -1.03 8.95 -8.91
N LEU A 743 -1.14 8.47 -10.15
CA LEU A 743 -1.57 9.25 -11.31
C LEU A 743 -3.10 9.30 -11.48
N ALA A 744 -3.87 8.72 -10.56
CA ALA A 744 -5.32 8.72 -10.66
C ALA A 744 -5.91 10.15 -10.70
N GLN A 745 -5.38 11.09 -9.89
CA GLN A 745 -5.82 12.49 -9.92
C GLN A 745 -5.57 13.13 -11.29
N ALA A 746 -4.45 12.79 -11.95
CA ALA A 746 -4.12 13.26 -13.29
C ALA A 746 -5.15 12.78 -14.32
N SER A 747 -5.50 11.49 -14.27
CA SER A 747 -6.49 10.89 -15.17
C SER A 747 -7.88 11.49 -14.99
N ILE A 748 -8.30 11.74 -13.74
CA ILE A 748 -9.58 12.39 -13.42
C ILE A 748 -9.59 13.83 -13.94
N MET A 749 -8.50 14.58 -13.78
CA MET A 749 -8.42 15.96 -14.29
C MET A 749 -8.38 16.03 -15.82
N THR A 750 -7.71 15.06 -16.45
CA THR A 750 -7.70 14.92 -17.92
C THR A 750 -9.11 14.69 -18.42
N ALA A 751 -9.83 13.74 -17.81
CA ALA A 751 -11.20 13.42 -18.19
C ALA A 751 -12.19 14.54 -17.89
N SER A 752 -12.08 15.20 -16.73
CA SER A 752 -12.98 16.31 -16.38
C SER A 752 -12.78 17.52 -17.29
N THR A 753 -11.53 17.84 -17.66
CA THR A 753 -11.23 18.94 -18.58
C THR A 753 -11.74 18.64 -19.99
N PHE A 754 -11.57 17.40 -20.46
CA PHE A 754 -12.14 16.93 -21.72
C PHE A 754 -13.68 17.11 -21.75
N VAL A 755 -14.38 16.63 -20.72
CA VAL A 755 -15.85 16.72 -20.63
C VAL A 755 -16.31 18.19 -20.55
N LEU A 756 -15.60 19.04 -19.81
CA LEU A 756 -15.96 20.47 -19.69
C LEU A 756 -15.83 21.22 -21.01
N ILE A 757 -14.78 20.97 -21.80
CA ILE A 757 -14.60 21.65 -23.08
C ILE A 757 -15.69 21.24 -24.07
N VAL A 758 -15.98 19.94 -24.15
CA VAL A 758 -17.06 19.43 -25.00
C VAL A 758 -18.43 19.96 -24.54
N GLY A 759 -18.69 19.93 -23.22
CA GLY A 759 -19.94 20.43 -22.64
C GLY A 759 -20.16 21.91 -22.90
N TYR A 760 -19.18 22.77 -22.59
CA TYR A 760 -19.31 24.21 -22.82
C TYR A 760 -19.43 24.59 -24.29
N SER A 761 -18.71 23.89 -25.16
CA SER A 761 -18.80 24.12 -26.61
C SER A 761 -20.19 23.77 -27.15
N TRP A 762 -20.82 22.70 -26.62
CA TRP A 762 -22.17 22.32 -26.97
C TRP A 762 -23.23 23.29 -26.40
N ASP A 763 -23.10 23.62 -25.12
CA ASP A 763 -24.02 24.53 -24.41
C ASP A 763 -24.08 25.92 -25.06
N GLN A 764 -22.98 26.38 -25.67
CA GLN A 764 -22.91 27.67 -26.37
C GLN A 764 -24.02 27.87 -27.41
N TYR A 765 -24.40 26.81 -28.12
CA TYR A 765 -25.40 26.87 -29.19
C TYR A 765 -26.79 26.37 -28.76
N HIS A 766 -26.86 25.60 -27.67
CA HIS A 766 -28.07 24.86 -27.30
C HIS A 766 -28.72 25.33 -26.00
N ILE A 767 -28.03 26.13 -25.16
CA ILE A 767 -28.58 26.72 -23.95
C ILE A 767 -28.23 28.21 -23.85
N ALA A 768 -29.22 29.05 -23.58
CA ALA A 768 -28.98 30.46 -23.25
C ALA A 768 -28.47 30.58 -21.79
N GLN A 769 -27.19 30.91 -21.61
CA GLN A 769 -26.58 31.17 -20.30
C GLN A 769 -25.66 32.40 -20.34
N TYR A 770 -25.68 33.22 -19.28
CA TYR A 770 -24.75 34.34 -19.14
C TYR A 770 -23.32 33.86 -18.86
N GLY A 771 -22.35 34.42 -19.60
CA GLY A 771 -20.93 34.17 -19.38
C GLY A 771 -20.45 32.79 -19.81
N LEU A 772 -20.92 32.26 -20.94
CA LEU A 772 -20.40 31.01 -21.49
C LEU A 772 -18.93 31.18 -21.94
N PRO A 773 -18.04 30.21 -21.68
CA PRO A 773 -16.60 30.34 -21.95
C PRO A 773 -16.24 30.41 -23.44
N GLY A 774 -17.15 30.10 -24.36
CA GLY A 774 -16.89 30.02 -25.80
C GLY A 774 -16.70 28.59 -26.28
N VAL A 775 -16.16 28.43 -27.49
CA VAL A 775 -16.13 27.17 -28.24
C VAL A 775 -14.70 26.67 -28.43
N GLY A 776 -14.45 25.37 -28.24
CA GLY A 776 -13.19 24.71 -28.56
C GLY A 776 -11.97 25.38 -27.90
N TYR A 777 -11.13 26.03 -28.71
CA TYR A 777 -9.92 26.73 -28.25
C TYR A 777 -10.21 27.81 -27.19
N GLU A 778 -11.30 28.58 -27.35
CA GLU A 778 -11.63 29.65 -26.41
C GLU A 778 -11.98 29.10 -25.02
N ALA A 779 -12.74 28.00 -24.99
CA ALA A 779 -13.05 27.29 -23.76
C ALA A 779 -11.79 26.68 -23.12
N PHE A 780 -10.87 26.17 -23.94
CA PHE A 780 -9.62 25.56 -23.46
C PHE A 780 -8.69 26.55 -22.75
N TRP A 781 -8.33 27.67 -23.40
CA TRP A 781 -7.36 28.59 -22.78
C TRP A 781 -7.94 29.27 -21.53
N LYS A 782 -9.23 29.64 -21.55
CA LYS A 782 -9.90 30.20 -20.36
C LYS A 782 -9.89 29.20 -19.21
N ARG A 783 -10.15 27.92 -19.50
CA ARG A 783 -10.06 26.84 -18.51
C ARG A 783 -8.65 26.71 -17.95
N LEU A 784 -7.62 26.73 -18.80
CA LEU A 784 -6.23 26.62 -18.38
C LEU A 784 -5.86 27.76 -17.42
N VAL A 785 -6.25 29.00 -17.73
CA VAL A 785 -5.99 30.17 -16.87
C VAL A 785 -6.67 30.03 -15.51
N LEU A 786 -7.93 29.60 -15.44
CA LEU A 786 -8.64 29.37 -14.17
C LEU A 786 -7.96 28.31 -13.30
N VAL A 787 -7.42 27.26 -13.92
CA VAL A 787 -6.66 26.21 -13.22
C VAL A 787 -5.35 26.77 -12.66
N LEU A 788 -4.62 27.56 -13.44
CA LEU A 788 -3.37 28.20 -12.99
C LEU A 788 -3.60 29.18 -11.84
N ILE A 789 -4.67 29.97 -11.88
CA ILE A 789 -5.08 30.86 -10.77
C ILE A 789 -5.38 30.03 -9.51
N GLY A 790 -6.14 28.94 -9.66
CA GLY A 790 -6.44 28.04 -8.54
C GLY A 790 -5.17 27.42 -7.93
N PHE A 791 -4.20 27.02 -8.77
CA PHE A 791 -2.92 26.50 -8.32
C PHE A 791 -2.07 27.55 -7.59
N ALA A 792 -2.00 28.77 -8.11
CA ALA A 792 -1.29 29.87 -7.46
C ALA A 792 -1.86 30.17 -6.07
N ALA A 793 -3.19 30.28 -5.96
CA ALA A 793 -3.86 30.52 -4.68
C ALA A 793 -3.65 29.36 -3.69
N ALA A 794 -3.78 28.11 -4.16
CA ALA A 794 -3.51 26.94 -3.32
C ALA A 794 -2.05 26.94 -2.84
N PHE A 795 -1.08 27.17 -3.73
CA PHE A 795 0.35 27.20 -3.39
C PHE A 795 0.68 28.21 -2.29
N ILE A 796 0.16 29.44 -2.40
CA ILE A 796 0.37 30.50 -1.40
C ILE A 796 -0.14 30.06 -0.01
N VAL A 797 -1.37 29.53 0.06
CA VAL A 797 -1.98 29.13 1.33
C VAL A 797 -1.37 27.85 1.91
N GLN A 798 -0.80 27.00 1.06
CA GLN A 798 -0.19 25.73 1.47
C GLN A 798 1.20 25.95 2.11
N ILE A 799 1.91 27.01 1.70
CA ILE A 799 3.20 27.43 2.29
C ILE A 799 3.01 28.14 3.63
N PHE A 800 2.04 29.06 3.72
CA PHE A 800 1.80 29.83 4.95
C PHE A 800 0.97 29.01 5.97
N PRO A 801 1.22 29.10 7.29
CA PRO A 801 2.37 29.69 8.00
C PRO A 801 3.59 28.76 8.12
N LYS A 802 3.43 27.44 7.92
CA LYS A 802 4.53 26.46 7.85
C LYS A 802 4.22 25.38 6.82
N PRO A 803 5.15 25.03 5.90
CA PRO A 803 4.91 23.97 4.92
C PRO A 803 4.79 22.61 5.62
N PRO A 804 3.73 21.81 5.35
CA PRO A 804 3.62 20.45 5.87
C PRO A 804 4.60 19.50 5.18
N SER A 805 5.80 19.33 5.76
CA SER A 805 6.83 18.46 5.18
C SER A 805 6.44 16.97 5.21
N ALA A 806 6.59 16.30 4.07
CA ALA A 806 6.39 14.85 3.95
C ALA A 806 7.58 14.09 4.52
N THR A 807 8.81 14.60 4.36
CA THR A 807 10.01 14.02 5.00
C THR A 807 9.82 13.93 6.52
N ARG A 808 9.38 15.02 7.16
CA ARG A 808 9.10 15.02 8.61
C ARG A 808 8.00 14.04 9.01
N TYR A 809 7.00 13.84 8.16
CA TYR A 809 5.96 12.84 8.39
C TYR A 809 6.52 11.41 8.31
N VAL A 810 7.32 11.10 7.29
CA VAL A 810 7.98 9.80 7.13
C VAL A 810 8.88 9.53 8.33
N CYS A 811 9.74 10.48 8.71
CA CYS A 811 10.61 10.38 9.88
C CYS A 811 9.81 10.15 11.18
N LYS A 812 8.72 10.90 11.39
CA LYS A 812 7.83 10.71 12.56
C LYS A 812 7.11 9.36 12.53
N SER A 813 6.70 8.89 11.35
CA SER A 813 6.05 7.60 11.17
C SER A 813 7.02 6.44 11.42
N LEU A 814 8.24 6.51 10.88
CA LEU A 814 9.32 5.56 11.15
C LEU A 814 9.68 5.55 12.65
N ALA A 815 9.84 6.71 13.29
CA ALA A 815 10.06 6.79 14.74
C ALA A 815 8.92 6.14 15.55
N ASN A 816 7.67 6.30 15.12
CA ASN A 816 6.53 5.66 15.76
C ASN A 816 6.49 4.14 15.53
N ASN A 817 6.92 3.67 14.36
CA ASN A 817 7.09 2.25 14.09
C ASN A 817 8.22 1.66 14.94
N VAL A 818 9.38 2.32 15.04
CA VAL A 818 10.49 1.93 15.96
C VAL A 818 10.00 1.84 17.40
N ARG A 819 9.17 2.78 17.84
CA ARG A 819 8.54 2.69 19.16
C ARG A 819 7.61 1.49 19.29
N SER A 820 6.79 1.19 18.27
CA SER A 820 5.96 -0.01 18.26
C SER A 820 6.80 -1.28 18.35
N LEU A 821 7.95 -1.31 17.65
CA LEU A 821 8.91 -2.41 17.73
C LEU A 821 9.53 -2.53 19.13
N SER A 822 9.85 -1.40 19.77
CA SER A 822 10.28 -1.38 21.18
C SER A 822 9.20 -1.95 22.11
N ASP A 823 7.93 -1.60 21.90
CA ASP A 823 6.81 -2.16 22.66
C ASP A 823 6.62 -3.67 22.39
N HIS A 824 6.86 -4.13 21.15
CA HIS A 824 6.83 -5.56 20.78
C HIS A 824 7.95 -6.34 21.46
N TYR A 825 9.16 -5.79 21.48
CA TYR A 825 10.29 -6.40 22.19
C TYR A 825 10.02 -6.47 23.70
N ALA A 826 9.43 -5.44 24.30
CA ALA A 826 9.01 -5.49 25.70
C ALA A 826 7.93 -6.56 25.97
N LEU A 827 6.98 -6.73 25.04
CA LEU A 827 5.98 -7.80 25.12
C LEU A 827 6.60 -9.19 24.97
N LEU A 828 7.59 -9.33 24.09
CA LEU A 828 8.38 -10.55 23.92
C LEU A 828 9.09 -10.90 25.23
N ILE A 829 9.83 -9.97 25.83
CA ILE A 829 10.50 -10.19 27.12
C ILE A 829 9.48 -10.53 28.20
N SER A 830 8.34 -9.83 28.27
CA SER A 830 7.29 -10.14 29.25
C SER A 830 6.78 -11.58 29.11
N GLN A 831 6.52 -12.04 27.89
CA GLN A 831 6.10 -13.42 27.64
C GLN A 831 7.20 -14.43 27.98
N TRP A 832 8.43 -14.19 27.55
CA TRP A 832 9.57 -15.08 27.79
C TRP A 832 9.96 -15.13 29.28
N SER A 833 9.91 -14.00 29.99
CA SER A 833 10.22 -13.90 31.43
C SER A 833 9.20 -14.63 32.32
N HIS A 834 7.91 -14.64 31.96
CA HIS A 834 6.87 -15.35 32.72
C HIS A 834 7.06 -16.87 32.72
N HIS A 835 7.72 -17.45 31.71
CA HIS A 835 8.02 -18.88 31.67
C HIS A 835 9.18 -19.23 32.60
N CYS A 836 10.14 -18.33 32.83
CA CYS A 836 11.26 -18.58 33.73
C CYS A 836 10.88 -18.56 35.23
N ARG A 837 9.71 -18.04 35.61
CA ARG A 837 9.46 -17.62 37.01
C ARG A 837 8.54 -18.49 37.88
N ASP A 838 7.78 -19.48 37.38
CA ASP A 838 6.91 -20.26 38.29
C ASP A 838 6.75 -21.77 37.99
N GLN A 839 6.99 -22.56 39.05
CA GLN A 839 6.51 -23.91 39.30
C GLN A 839 5.02 -23.87 39.67
N GLN A 840 4.12 -24.49 38.88
CA GLN A 840 2.88 -25.15 39.33
C GLN A 840 2.12 -25.77 38.15
N GLN A 841 1.95 -27.10 38.17
CA GLN A 841 1.46 -27.91 37.05
C GLN A 841 -0.04 -27.76 36.71
N GLN A 842 -0.87 -27.15 37.56
CA GLN A 842 -2.33 -27.08 37.34
C GLN A 842 -2.81 -25.84 36.54
N GLN A 843 -2.01 -24.78 36.40
CA GLN A 843 -2.38 -23.60 35.60
C GLN A 843 -2.01 -23.72 34.11
N GLN A 844 -1.29 -24.76 33.70
CA GLN A 844 -0.72 -24.90 32.36
C GLN A 844 -1.77 -24.98 31.23
N GLN A 845 -2.93 -25.62 31.43
CA GLN A 845 -3.95 -25.73 30.38
C GLN A 845 -4.70 -24.41 30.10
N GLN A 846 -4.98 -23.61 31.15
CA GLN A 846 -5.62 -22.31 31.00
C GLN A 846 -4.62 -21.25 30.48
N GLN A 847 -3.35 -21.38 30.85
CA GLN A 847 -2.26 -20.54 30.33
C GLN A 847 -1.96 -20.84 28.86
N LYS A 848 -1.97 -22.12 28.43
CA LYS A 848 -1.75 -22.51 27.02
C LYS A 848 -2.82 -21.93 26.08
N LYS A 849 -4.10 -21.92 26.50
CA LYS A 849 -5.18 -21.23 25.76
C LYS A 849 -5.01 -19.70 25.74
N LYS A 850 -4.61 -19.08 26.85
CA LYS A 850 -4.31 -17.63 26.91
C LYS A 850 -3.09 -17.23 26.07
N ASN A 851 -2.10 -18.12 25.93
CA ASN A 851 -0.87 -17.88 25.20
C ASN A 851 -1.06 -18.06 23.69
N ALA A 852 -1.87 -19.03 23.25
CA ALA A 852 -2.28 -19.16 21.85
C ALA A 852 -2.99 -17.88 21.35
N GLY A 853 -3.85 -17.27 22.19
CA GLY A 853 -4.46 -15.98 21.87
C GLY A 853 -3.46 -14.82 21.79
N ALA A 854 -2.37 -14.86 22.56
CA ALA A 854 -1.31 -13.86 22.54
C ALA A 854 -0.40 -13.99 21.30
N ALA A 855 -0.12 -15.21 20.85
CA ALA A 855 0.61 -15.46 19.60
C ALA A 855 -0.20 -14.98 18.38
N VAL A 856 -1.49 -15.31 18.32
CA VAL A 856 -2.39 -14.82 17.26
C VAL A 856 -2.49 -13.29 17.26
N ALA A 857 -2.52 -12.67 18.44
CA ALA A 857 -2.48 -11.21 18.55
C ALA A 857 -1.15 -10.62 18.07
N ALA A 858 -0.02 -11.24 18.42
CA ALA A 858 1.30 -10.83 17.97
C ALA A 858 1.44 -10.92 16.44
N GLU A 859 0.91 -11.96 15.81
CA GLU A 859 0.85 -12.08 14.35
C GLU A 859 0.06 -10.94 13.71
N GLN A 860 -1.11 -10.61 14.25
CA GLN A 860 -1.94 -9.52 13.74
C GLN A 860 -1.23 -8.17 13.84
N ILE A 861 -0.55 -7.93 14.96
CA ILE A 861 0.20 -6.70 15.19
C ILE A 861 1.41 -6.63 14.26
N THR A 862 2.15 -7.73 14.10
CA THR A 862 3.30 -7.81 13.16
C THR A 862 2.84 -7.52 11.73
N PHE A 863 1.74 -8.13 11.30
CA PHE A 863 1.19 -7.91 9.97
C PHE A 863 0.78 -6.45 9.75
N LYS A 864 0.15 -5.83 10.75
CA LYS A 864 -0.26 -4.42 10.70
C LYS A 864 0.94 -3.47 10.57
N VAL A 865 2.01 -3.68 11.35
CA VAL A 865 3.23 -2.86 11.23
C VAL A 865 3.88 -3.03 9.85
N ALA A 866 3.84 -4.24 9.27
CA ALA A 866 4.30 -4.44 7.90
C ALA A 866 3.46 -3.68 6.87
N GLU A 867 2.13 -3.66 7.02
CA GLU A 867 1.23 -2.85 6.17
C GLU A 867 1.50 -1.35 6.28
N ASP A 868 1.74 -0.86 7.50
CA ASP A 868 2.05 0.55 7.77
C ASP A 868 3.40 0.95 7.15
N LEU A 869 4.44 0.11 7.29
CA LEU A 869 5.75 0.33 6.68
C LEU A 869 5.70 0.27 5.16
N GLU A 870 4.90 -0.61 4.55
CA GLU A 870 4.66 -0.64 3.09
C GLU A 870 3.86 0.56 2.59
N GLY A 871 2.95 1.10 3.41
CA GLY A 871 2.29 2.38 3.12
C GLY A 871 3.27 3.54 2.93
N LEU A 872 4.41 3.50 3.63
CA LEU A 872 5.42 4.56 3.52
C LEU A 872 6.23 4.50 2.22
N THR A 873 6.32 3.34 1.54
CA THR A 873 7.12 3.18 0.31
C THR A 873 6.72 4.21 -0.75
N GLY A 874 5.41 4.44 -0.93
CA GLY A 874 4.89 5.44 -1.86
C GLY A 874 5.28 6.87 -1.48
N ALA A 875 5.10 7.25 -0.21
CA ALA A 875 5.47 8.57 0.29
C ALA A 875 6.98 8.82 0.16
N ILE A 876 7.81 7.83 0.50
CA ILE A 876 9.28 7.92 0.39
C ILE A 876 9.70 8.07 -1.08
N SER A 877 9.02 7.38 -2.02
CA SER A 877 9.31 7.50 -3.45
C SER A 877 9.14 8.93 -3.99
N LEU A 878 8.18 9.68 -3.43
CA LEU A 878 7.83 11.04 -3.83
C LEU A 878 8.76 12.11 -3.23
N LEU A 879 9.61 11.76 -2.25
CA LEU A 879 10.51 12.70 -1.58
C LEU A 879 11.54 13.35 -2.52
N LYS A 880 11.87 12.75 -3.67
CA LYS A 880 12.79 13.36 -4.66
C LYS A 880 12.32 14.73 -5.15
N VAL A 881 11.02 14.98 -5.08
CA VAL A 881 10.38 16.20 -5.59
C VAL A 881 10.15 17.22 -4.46
N GLU A 882 10.40 16.86 -3.20
CA GLU A 882 10.23 17.75 -2.05
C GLU A 882 11.50 18.57 -1.78
N ILE A 883 11.32 19.85 -1.44
CA ILE A 883 12.38 20.67 -0.84
C ILE A 883 12.40 20.31 0.66
N SER A 884 13.28 19.39 1.05
CA SER A 884 13.36 18.93 2.45
C SER A 884 14.13 19.93 3.31
N THR A 885 13.63 20.18 4.53
CA THR A 885 14.32 20.97 5.56
C THR A 885 15.05 20.08 6.58
N THR A 886 15.01 18.76 6.40
CA THR A 886 15.65 17.78 7.29
C THR A 886 16.86 17.14 6.62
N PRO A 887 17.87 16.68 7.37
CA PRO A 887 19.09 16.09 6.81
C PRO A 887 18.90 14.69 6.18
N PHE A 888 17.69 14.15 6.17
CA PHE A 888 17.42 12.79 5.70
C PHE A 888 17.16 12.73 4.19
N ASP A 889 17.94 11.89 3.50
CA ASP A 889 17.72 11.56 2.10
C ASP A 889 16.73 10.40 1.90
N GLN A 890 16.17 10.33 0.70
CA GLN A 890 15.29 9.24 0.28
C GLN A 890 15.95 7.85 0.44
N ALA A 891 17.22 7.71 0.06
CA ALA A 891 17.91 6.42 0.08
C ALA A 891 18.02 5.87 1.50
N ILE A 892 18.36 6.73 2.46
CA ILE A 892 18.48 6.39 3.88
C ILE A 892 17.10 6.05 4.45
N LEU A 893 16.07 6.85 4.17
CA LEU A 893 14.71 6.55 4.66
C LEU A 893 14.15 5.24 4.10
N LEU A 894 14.47 4.88 2.84
CA LEU A 894 14.15 3.56 2.29
C LEU A 894 14.94 2.45 2.99
N SER A 895 16.24 2.66 3.25
CA SER A 895 17.07 1.70 3.98
C SER A 895 16.53 1.45 5.39
N THR A 896 16.29 2.53 6.16
CA THR A 896 15.72 2.45 7.51
C THR A 896 14.36 1.78 7.51
N ARG A 897 13.49 2.08 6.54
CA ARG A 897 12.19 1.41 6.41
C ARG A 897 12.33 -0.10 6.22
N ASN A 898 13.26 -0.54 5.36
CA ASN A 898 13.50 -1.96 5.11
C ASN A 898 14.12 -2.66 6.34
N LYS A 899 14.99 -1.96 7.08
CA LYS A 899 15.55 -2.46 8.34
C LYS A 899 14.48 -2.57 9.44
N CYS A 900 13.59 -1.58 9.59
CA CYS A 900 12.43 -1.68 10.48
C CYS A 900 11.48 -2.83 10.11
N GLU A 901 11.30 -3.10 8.81
CA GLU A 901 10.52 -4.24 8.33
C GLU A 901 11.16 -5.57 8.76
N THR A 902 12.48 -5.68 8.62
CA THR A 902 13.25 -6.85 9.04
C THR A 902 13.14 -7.06 10.55
N MET A 903 13.29 -6.00 11.36
CA MET A 903 13.08 -6.04 12.82
C MET A 903 11.67 -6.51 13.20
N ASN A 904 10.65 -6.00 12.52
CA ASN A 904 9.26 -6.38 12.77
C ASN A 904 9.05 -7.88 12.57
N GLN A 905 9.63 -8.43 11.50
CA GLN A 905 9.51 -9.83 11.16
C GLN A 905 10.25 -10.74 12.13
N THR A 906 11.49 -10.39 12.51
CA THR A 906 12.27 -11.17 13.49
C THR A 906 11.60 -11.19 14.86
N LEU A 907 11.09 -10.04 15.34
CA LEU A 907 10.31 -9.96 16.58
C LEU A 907 8.99 -10.75 16.49
N GLY A 908 8.26 -10.64 15.38
CA GLY A 908 7.04 -11.42 15.16
C GLY A 908 7.28 -12.93 15.20
N LYS A 909 8.38 -13.40 14.59
CA LYS A 909 8.80 -14.81 14.64
C LYS A 909 9.08 -15.27 16.07
N LEU A 910 9.86 -14.49 16.84
CA LEU A 910 10.19 -14.81 18.22
C LEU A 910 8.94 -14.84 19.14
N LEU A 911 7.95 -14.00 18.85
CA LEU A 911 6.67 -13.99 19.55
C LEU A 911 5.80 -15.22 19.24
N VAL A 912 5.82 -15.73 18.01
CA VAL A 912 5.13 -16.99 17.68
C VAL A 912 5.84 -18.17 18.34
N LEU A 913 7.18 -18.17 18.33
CA LEU A 913 8.00 -19.22 18.95
C LEU A 913 7.87 -19.24 20.48
N SER A 914 7.58 -18.11 21.12
CA SER A 914 7.31 -18.04 22.57
C SER A 914 6.16 -18.94 23.02
N ALA A 915 5.19 -19.22 22.13
CA ALA A 915 4.04 -20.06 22.43
C ALA A 915 4.25 -21.55 22.11
N ASN A 916 5.16 -21.86 21.18
CA ASN A 916 5.32 -23.20 20.62
C ASN A 916 6.57 -23.95 21.13
N LEU A 917 7.62 -23.21 21.54
CA LEU A 917 8.89 -23.82 21.95
C LEU A 917 8.78 -24.48 23.34
N PRO A 918 9.34 -25.69 23.56
CA PRO A 918 9.38 -26.32 24.89
C PRO A 918 10.13 -25.49 25.94
N HIS A 919 9.72 -25.62 27.22
CA HIS A 919 10.21 -24.80 28.33
C HIS A 919 11.73 -24.87 28.51
N ASP A 920 12.33 -26.05 28.41
CA ASP A 920 13.78 -26.23 28.57
C ASP A 920 14.59 -25.43 27.54
N LEU A 921 14.12 -25.42 26.29
CA LEU A 921 14.74 -24.66 25.20
C LEU A 921 14.46 -23.16 25.30
N GLN A 922 13.31 -22.77 25.86
CA GLN A 922 13.03 -21.36 26.16
C GLN A 922 13.99 -20.83 27.24
N LYS A 923 14.17 -21.59 28.33
CA LYS A 923 15.12 -21.25 29.39
C LYS A 923 16.54 -21.17 28.84
N ARG A 924 16.93 -22.14 27.99
CA ARG A 924 18.22 -22.15 27.30
C ARG A 924 18.42 -20.92 26.41
N LEU A 925 17.43 -20.48 25.64
CA LEU A 925 17.59 -19.26 24.82
C LEU A 925 17.68 -18.01 25.71
N GLY A 926 16.85 -17.93 26.75
CA GLY A 926 16.84 -16.82 27.69
C GLY A 926 18.17 -16.63 28.40
N GLN A 927 18.84 -17.72 28.77
CA GLN A 927 20.14 -17.73 29.44
C GLN A 927 21.31 -17.60 28.45
N ASN A 928 21.28 -18.31 27.31
CA ASN A 928 22.45 -18.40 26.42
C ASN A 928 22.56 -17.21 25.47
N ALA A 929 21.44 -16.63 25.04
CA ALA A 929 21.43 -15.48 24.12
C ALA A 929 21.22 -14.15 24.85
N GLY A 930 21.21 -14.13 26.18
CA GLY A 930 20.98 -12.89 26.95
C GLY A 930 19.60 -12.25 26.75
N LEU A 931 18.64 -12.96 26.13
CA LEU A 931 17.34 -12.39 25.72
C LEU A 931 16.52 -11.82 26.90
N VAL A 932 16.67 -12.41 28.08
CA VAL A 932 15.94 -12.03 29.31
C VAL A 932 16.87 -11.31 30.32
N GLU A 933 18.17 -11.22 30.02
CA GLU A 933 19.16 -10.64 30.93
C GLU A 933 18.94 -9.11 31.04
N PRO A 934 18.80 -8.55 32.27
CA PRO A 934 18.50 -7.12 32.45
C PRO A 934 19.47 -6.17 31.74
N ARG A 935 20.75 -6.54 31.63
CA ARG A 935 21.77 -5.71 30.95
C ARG A 935 21.55 -5.63 29.44
N SER A 936 21.36 -6.78 28.78
CA SER A 936 21.04 -6.86 27.35
C SER A 936 19.72 -6.14 27.04
N VAL A 937 18.67 -6.41 27.81
CA VAL A 937 17.35 -5.76 27.67
C VAL A 937 17.46 -4.24 27.80
N SER A 938 18.21 -3.75 28.79
CA SER A 938 18.42 -2.31 28.98
C SER A 938 19.17 -1.68 27.80
N SER A 939 20.18 -2.36 27.27
CA SER A 939 20.98 -1.88 26.14
C SER A 939 20.13 -1.78 24.86
N VAL A 940 19.40 -2.84 24.51
CA VAL A 940 18.50 -2.86 23.34
C VAL A 940 17.42 -1.78 23.45
N MET A 941 16.75 -1.65 24.61
CA MET A 941 15.70 -0.64 24.81
C MET A 941 16.23 0.79 24.75
N SER A 942 17.45 1.01 25.26
CA SER A 942 18.10 2.32 25.21
C SER A 942 18.44 2.71 23.78
N VAL A 943 19.04 1.79 23.00
CA VAL A 943 19.39 2.02 21.59
C VAL A 943 18.13 2.31 20.77
N LEU A 944 17.07 1.50 20.89
CA LEU A 944 15.81 1.74 20.17
C LEU A 944 15.16 3.08 20.54
N SER A 945 15.26 3.50 21.81
CA SER A 945 14.73 4.80 22.27
C SER A 945 15.53 5.98 21.71
N ILE A 946 16.85 5.84 21.59
CA ILE A 946 17.73 6.85 20.98
C ILE A 946 17.47 6.93 19.48
N VAL A 947 17.33 5.79 18.79
CA VAL A 947 16.94 5.72 17.37
C VAL A 947 15.56 6.35 17.14
N GLU A 948 14.55 6.05 17.98
CA GLU A 948 13.24 6.73 17.94
C GLU A 948 13.41 8.26 18.02
N TYR A 949 14.24 8.72 18.96
CA TYR A 949 14.46 10.14 19.19
C TYR A 949 15.14 10.80 17.99
N SER A 950 16.27 10.28 17.52
CA SER A 950 17.03 10.81 16.38
C SER A 950 16.21 10.81 15.09
N LEU A 951 15.40 9.79 14.82
CA LEU A 951 14.47 9.81 13.69
C LEU A 951 13.41 10.91 13.83
N ARG A 952 12.91 11.17 15.04
CA ARG A 952 11.86 12.17 15.26
C ARG A 952 12.38 13.62 15.20
N THR A 953 13.58 13.87 15.70
CA THR A 953 14.16 15.21 15.83
C THR A 953 15.16 15.55 14.72
N GLY A 954 15.75 14.55 14.07
CA GLY A 954 16.88 14.72 13.15
C GLY A 954 18.18 15.08 13.87
N THR A 955 18.31 14.77 15.17
CA THR A 955 19.53 15.04 15.94
C THR A 955 20.56 13.92 15.80
N PRO A 956 21.87 14.23 15.79
CA PRO A 956 22.93 13.23 15.69
C PRO A 956 22.88 12.24 16.86
N LEU A 957 23.46 11.05 16.67
CA LEU A 957 23.55 10.04 17.74
C LEU A 957 24.82 10.26 18.57
N PRO A 958 24.85 9.85 19.86
CA PRO A 958 26.09 9.82 20.63
C PRO A 958 27.14 8.90 19.99
N GLU A 959 28.43 9.26 20.06
CA GLU A 959 29.53 8.43 19.57
C GLU A 959 29.56 7.08 20.31
N ARG A 960 29.56 7.11 21.65
CA ARG A 960 29.55 5.90 22.49
C ARG A 960 28.14 5.44 22.79
N LEU A 961 27.71 4.39 22.09
CA LEU A 961 26.50 3.63 22.35
C LEU A 961 26.89 2.18 22.71
N PRO A 962 26.03 1.42 23.42
CA PRO A 962 26.25 -0.01 23.67
C PRO A 962 25.98 -0.83 22.41
N VAL A 963 26.70 -0.53 21.34
CA VAL A 963 26.62 -1.08 19.98
C VAL A 963 28.05 -1.39 19.56
N PRO A 964 28.35 -2.55 18.94
CA PRO A 964 27.39 -3.52 18.42
C PRO A 964 26.76 -4.45 19.47
N LEU A 965 25.43 -4.57 19.42
CA LEU A 965 24.65 -5.43 20.30
C LEU A 965 24.93 -6.92 20.02
N VAL A 966 25.22 -7.27 18.76
CA VAL A 966 25.61 -8.64 18.38
C VAL A 966 26.89 -9.08 19.09
N GLU A 967 27.90 -8.21 19.12
CA GLU A 967 29.18 -8.48 19.80
C GLU A 967 28.96 -8.68 21.30
N THR A 968 28.16 -7.81 21.93
CA THR A 968 27.83 -7.93 23.36
C THR A 968 27.15 -9.27 23.65
N CYS A 969 26.18 -9.68 22.81
CA CYS A 969 25.52 -10.97 22.93
C CYS A 969 26.49 -12.15 22.76
N PHE A 970 27.45 -12.05 21.83
CA PHE A 970 28.44 -13.10 21.59
C PHE A 970 29.44 -13.21 22.75
N LEU A 971 29.90 -12.09 23.29
CA LEU A 971 30.78 -12.04 24.45
C LEU A 971 30.11 -12.62 25.71
N GLU A 972 28.84 -12.28 25.95
CA GLU A 972 28.05 -12.88 27.04
C GLU A 972 27.91 -14.40 26.84
N TRP A 973 27.64 -14.85 25.62
CA TRP A 973 27.56 -16.28 25.30
C TRP A 973 28.88 -17.01 25.58
N TYR A 974 30.02 -16.43 25.17
CA TYR A 974 31.36 -16.99 25.37
C TYR A 974 31.76 -17.04 26.85
N GLN A 975 31.45 -16.00 27.63
CA GLN A 975 31.77 -15.93 29.06
C GLN A 975 30.97 -16.93 29.90
N HIS A 976 29.72 -17.22 29.51
CA HIS A 976 28.86 -18.13 30.26
C HIS A 976 29.01 -19.62 29.89
N HIS A 977 29.64 -19.96 28.76
CA HIS A 977 29.67 -21.34 28.25
C HIS A 977 31.00 -21.76 27.61
N GLU A 978 31.82 -22.53 28.34
CA GLU A 978 32.92 -23.34 27.76
C GLU A 978 32.39 -24.61 27.02
N ARG A 979 31.15 -25.05 27.27
CA ARG A 979 30.56 -26.27 26.70
C ARG A 979 29.15 -26.04 26.14
N ALA A 980 29.02 -26.03 24.81
CA ALA A 980 27.70 -26.09 24.17
C ALA A 980 27.17 -27.52 24.22
N GLU A 981 26.14 -27.79 25.05
CA GLU A 981 25.46 -29.09 25.10
C GLU A 981 24.67 -29.33 23.81
N LEU A 982 25.32 -29.88 22.79
CA LEU A 982 24.72 -30.31 21.54
C LEU A 982 24.91 -31.82 21.41
N THR A 983 23.79 -32.54 21.26
CA THR A 983 23.76 -34.00 21.09
C THR A 983 23.08 -34.32 19.77
N VAL A 984 23.48 -35.41 19.12
CA VAL A 984 22.85 -35.89 17.86
C VAL A 984 21.33 -36.09 18.00
N GLU A 985 20.87 -36.58 19.16
CA GLU A 985 19.43 -36.72 19.45
C GLU A 985 18.69 -35.37 19.48
N LEU A 986 19.36 -34.32 19.95
CA LEU A 986 18.80 -32.98 20.01
C LEU A 986 18.62 -32.42 18.58
N VAL A 987 19.61 -32.63 17.72
CA VAL A 987 19.60 -32.23 16.31
C VAL A 987 18.44 -32.86 15.54
N ARG A 988 18.10 -34.13 15.82
CA ARG A 988 16.96 -34.82 15.22
C ARG A 988 15.59 -34.28 15.68
N SER A 989 15.54 -33.50 16.76
CA SER A 989 14.27 -33.03 17.34
C SER A 989 13.72 -31.80 16.62
N GLN A 990 12.40 -31.79 16.36
CA GLN A 990 11.72 -30.62 15.81
C GLN A 990 11.84 -29.39 16.74
N ALA A 991 11.80 -29.61 18.05
CA ALA A 991 11.94 -28.56 19.04
C ALA A 991 13.28 -27.81 18.93
N TYR A 992 14.36 -28.54 18.63
CA TYR A 992 15.67 -27.94 18.44
C TYR A 992 15.78 -27.14 17.13
N ARG A 993 15.15 -27.58 16.04
CA ARG A 993 15.05 -26.76 14.81
C ARG A 993 14.37 -25.42 15.07
N GLN A 994 13.26 -25.44 15.81
CA GLN A 994 12.56 -24.22 16.22
C GLN A 994 13.39 -23.33 17.15
N TYR A 995 14.23 -23.93 18.00
CA TYR A 995 15.22 -23.22 18.80
C TYR A 995 16.29 -22.54 17.92
N CYS A 996 16.84 -23.23 16.92
CA CYS A 996 17.78 -22.63 15.95
C CYS A 996 17.16 -21.45 15.21
N VAL A 997 15.88 -21.55 14.83
CA VAL A 997 15.13 -20.43 14.24
C VAL A 997 15.00 -19.26 15.22
N ALA A 998 14.79 -19.52 16.51
CA ALA A 998 14.71 -18.47 17.53
C ALA A 998 16.07 -17.76 17.72
N VAL A 999 17.17 -18.52 17.84
CA VAL A 999 18.54 -17.96 17.95
C VAL A 999 18.84 -17.09 16.73
N SER A 1000 18.59 -17.62 15.53
CA SER A 1000 18.81 -16.92 14.27
C SER A 1000 18.00 -15.62 14.18
N ALA A 1001 16.71 -15.67 14.54
CA ALA A 1001 15.84 -14.50 14.51
C ALA A 1001 16.28 -13.42 15.51
N TYR A 1002 16.76 -13.80 16.70
CA TYR A 1002 17.23 -12.84 17.69
C TYR A 1002 18.55 -12.18 17.28
N LEU A 1003 19.52 -12.95 16.78
CA LEU A 1003 20.78 -12.40 16.27
C LEU A 1003 20.53 -11.48 15.06
N SER A 1004 19.67 -11.89 14.12
CA SER A 1004 19.27 -11.02 12.99
C SER A 1004 18.57 -9.74 13.46
N PHE A 1005 17.77 -9.80 14.54
CA PHE A 1005 17.19 -8.60 15.15
C PHE A 1005 18.25 -7.64 15.68
N LEU A 1006 19.21 -8.13 16.48
CA LEU A 1006 20.31 -7.31 17.01
C LEU A 1006 21.16 -6.70 15.90
N ALA A 1007 21.56 -7.51 14.91
CA ALA A 1007 22.34 -7.05 13.76
C ALA A 1007 21.62 -5.94 12.98
N THR A 1008 20.30 -6.08 12.79
CA THR A 1008 19.52 -5.05 12.09
C THR A 1008 19.43 -3.75 12.90
N VAL A 1009 19.46 -3.81 14.25
CA VAL A 1009 19.50 -2.61 15.10
C VAL A 1009 20.85 -1.90 14.97
N ASP A 1010 21.94 -2.66 15.00
CA ASP A 1010 23.30 -2.14 14.79
C ASP A 1010 23.42 -1.46 13.41
N ASP A 1011 22.90 -2.12 12.36
CA ASP A 1011 22.83 -1.59 10.99
C ASP A 1011 22.04 -0.27 10.88
N VAL A 1012 20.98 -0.08 11.68
CA VAL A 1012 20.22 1.18 11.69
C VAL A 1012 21.00 2.29 12.37
N VAL A 1013 21.72 1.97 13.45
CA VAL A 1013 22.58 2.93 14.14
C VAL A 1013 23.69 3.39 13.22
N GLU A 1014 24.32 2.49 12.46
CA GLU A 1014 25.36 2.81 11.49
C GLU A 1014 24.85 3.75 10.38
N ASP A 1015 23.70 3.41 9.75
CA ASP A 1015 23.08 4.27 8.72
C ASP A 1015 22.79 5.68 9.26
N LEU A 1016 22.29 5.78 10.49
CA LEU A 1016 21.93 7.06 11.09
C LEU A 1016 23.15 7.88 11.50
N LYS A 1017 24.21 7.24 12.02
CA LYS A 1017 25.50 7.91 12.30
C LYS A 1017 26.13 8.45 11.01
N ALA A 1018 26.11 7.67 9.93
CA ALA A 1018 26.61 8.11 8.63
C ALA A 1018 25.84 9.31 8.06
N THR A 1019 24.55 9.43 8.38
CA THR A 1019 23.66 10.50 7.85
C THR A 1019 23.68 11.75 8.72
N LEU A 1020 23.55 11.60 10.04
CA LEU A 1020 23.33 12.70 10.98
C LEU A 1020 24.63 13.16 11.64
N GLY A 1021 25.70 12.38 11.51
CA GLY A 1021 26.94 12.54 12.26
C GLY A 1021 26.85 12.00 13.69
N GLU A 1022 27.91 12.23 14.44
CA GLU A 1022 28.03 11.84 15.84
C GLU A 1022 28.09 13.07 16.76
N THR A 1023 27.61 12.90 17.99
CA THR A 1023 27.65 13.90 19.07
C THR A 1023 28.34 13.31 20.30
N HIS A 1024 28.79 14.18 21.21
CA HIS A 1024 29.48 13.76 22.43
C HIS A 1024 30.75 12.93 22.16
N VAL A 1025 31.59 13.42 21.23
CA VAL A 1025 32.85 12.76 20.86
C VAL A 1025 33.79 12.73 22.07
N VAL A 1026 34.25 11.55 22.45
CA VAL A 1026 35.14 11.34 23.60
C VAL A 1026 36.57 11.28 23.09
N HIS A 1027 37.22 12.44 23.07
CA HIS A 1027 38.64 12.54 22.79
C HIS A 1027 39.45 11.90 23.95
N GLN A 1028 40.37 10.99 23.62
CA GLN A 1028 41.47 10.64 24.52
C GLN A 1028 42.49 11.78 24.42
N TRP A 1029 42.64 12.57 25.48
CA TRP A 1029 43.57 13.71 25.52
C TRP A 1029 45.01 13.28 25.84
N GLU A 1030 45.35 12.01 25.65
CA GLU A 1030 46.70 11.49 25.86
C GLU A 1030 47.33 11.31 24.47
N ASP A 1031 48.45 12.02 24.23
CA ASP A 1031 49.28 12.09 23.02
C ASP A 1031 49.16 13.35 22.13
N GLU A 1032 48.89 14.53 22.72
CA GLU A 1032 49.22 15.84 22.11
C GLU A 1032 50.45 16.53 22.77
N GLU A 1033 51.26 15.79 23.52
CA GLU A 1033 52.59 16.24 23.96
C GLU A 1033 53.69 15.29 23.47
N VAL A 1034 54.06 15.39 22.18
CA VAL A 1034 55.46 15.24 21.70
C VAL A 1034 55.70 16.15 20.50
#